data_AF-A0A8S2TTX0-F1
#
_entry.id   AF-A0A8S2TTX0-F1
#
_cell.length_a   1.000
_cell.length_b   1.000
_cell.length_c   1.000
_cell.angle_alpha   90.00
_cell.angle_beta   90.00
_cell.angle_gamma   90.00
#
_symmetry.space_group_name_H-M   'P 1'
#
loop_
_entity.id
_entity.type
_entity.pdbx_description
1 polymer ?
#
loop_
_entity_poly.entity_id
_entity_poly.type
_entity_poly.pdbx_seq_one_letter_code
_entity_poly.pdbx_strand_id
1 'polypeptide(L)'
;EKEPVAQSTDYGRDEDSCNALYKKHQQLFNDIKDFEQTELEELRQKAQKCHQPEKPLVADDVLTGQRQKVLGLYDYVEKTPREISMKKNDTLILLNSSNKDWWKVELNDRQGFVPATYLKKIEKDPMSVNEQDRLDEYTVSSRQQQIEKQYSNLLNICQQRLDKLAESSDAYKLMREAADLVVWINDKERIASEESLGKGPDDVEELQRRFDEFQKELRTNELRLVRLNSIAEKLLQLGRTDAALKIQIDINNLNRKWDDLKKNAEEREQQLLSAYEVQRFTRDAEEAQDWISEKFEQLDPDELGQDLRSVKRLQKKHEAYERDLNALGDKIRELDDLTKRLITSHPEQADVIIQKQQVIQNQWTDLTSKADLHKAKLLDDYDYQKFLTDFRDLAAVIKSIIQQISSDELARDVPGAEALLERHHEHRSEIDARSGAFQAFEDFGNDLINAEHFAGEDIKQRLLEMDEIRQQLESAWKERQDKLDECLELQLFYRDCDTAETWMESREKALKDEAVEVVEAAIKRHEDFDKAIKAQEDKINNLKQFANQLVSQDHYEKAGIDDRLQRVLDRWTSLRQAMMEYRSRLGESQTLQDFSRDAEEIEAWIADKLAAASDEPVKETQNLQSKSQKHQAFVAELAANTDRIQSIIGMGKGLIDSRKCAGLETTVDNRLQQIIEQWEFLVQKSSDKSLKLKEASRQQTFNAGVKDVEFWLGEIENQLVNDDVGRDLTSVQNMLKKQQLLENDIANHEVF
;
A
#
# COMPACT_ATOMS: atom_id res chain seq x y z
N GLU A 1 53.90 -82.38 -69.15
CA GLU A 1 53.19 -82.90 -67.96
C GLU A 1 52.29 -81.86 -67.29
N LYS A 2 52.77 -80.64 -66.98
CA LYS A 2 51.99 -79.64 -66.24
C LYS A 2 50.98 -78.84 -67.09
N GLU A 3 51.17 -78.80 -68.40
CA GLU A 3 50.34 -78.05 -69.35
C GLU A 3 48.85 -78.47 -69.39
N PRO A 4 48.47 -79.77 -69.38
CA PRO A 4 47.06 -80.17 -69.32
C PRO A 4 46.36 -79.72 -68.02
N VAL A 5 47.10 -79.64 -66.91
CA VAL A 5 46.59 -79.12 -65.63
C VAL A 5 46.45 -77.60 -65.71
N ALA A 6 47.38 -76.89 -66.34
CA ALA A 6 47.28 -75.45 -66.56
C ALA A 6 46.10 -75.08 -67.50
N GLN A 7 45.78 -75.92 -68.49
CA GLN A 7 44.76 -75.66 -69.51
C GLN A 7 43.35 -76.16 -69.16
N SER A 8 43.17 -76.93 -68.08
CA SER A 8 41.82 -77.45 -67.78
C SER A 8 40.81 -76.32 -67.52
N THR A 9 39.60 -76.52 -68.02
CA THR A 9 38.49 -75.56 -67.99
C THR A 9 37.57 -75.75 -66.79
N ASP A 10 37.95 -76.61 -65.83
CA ASP A 10 37.22 -76.81 -64.60
C ASP A 10 37.58 -75.72 -63.58
N TYR A 11 36.65 -74.79 -63.36
CA TYR A 11 36.83 -73.67 -62.45
C TYR A 11 36.10 -73.86 -61.11
N GLY A 12 35.48 -75.02 -60.87
CA GLY A 12 34.61 -75.26 -59.72
C GLY A 12 33.14 -74.99 -60.02
N ARG A 13 32.26 -75.55 -59.19
CA ARG A 13 30.79 -75.48 -59.32
C ARG A 13 30.12 -74.69 -58.19
N ASP A 14 30.88 -74.36 -57.15
CA ASP A 14 30.49 -73.64 -55.95
C ASP A 14 31.72 -72.95 -55.33
N GLU A 15 31.51 -72.11 -54.31
CA GLU A 15 32.59 -71.35 -53.66
C GLU A 15 33.71 -72.25 -53.12
N ASP A 16 33.36 -73.36 -52.48
CA ASP A 16 34.31 -74.28 -51.83
C ASP A 16 35.16 -75.02 -52.86
N SER A 17 34.55 -75.52 -53.94
CA SER A 17 35.26 -76.17 -55.04
C SER A 17 36.13 -75.20 -55.83
N CYS A 18 35.66 -73.97 -56.09
CA CYS A 18 36.46 -72.90 -56.69
C CYS A 18 37.68 -72.56 -55.82
N ASN A 19 37.50 -72.38 -54.51
CA ASN A 19 38.58 -72.08 -53.56
C ASN A 19 39.58 -73.25 -53.44
N ALA A 20 39.09 -74.49 -53.41
CA ALA A 20 39.94 -75.67 -53.36
C ALA A 20 40.78 -75.82 -54.64
N LEU A 21 40.18 -75.59 -55.81
CA LEU A 21 40.87 -75.61 -57.10
C LEU A 21 41.86 -74.44 -57.22
N TYR A 22 41.50 -73.24 -56.76
CA TYR A 22 42.40 -72.09 -56.70
C TYR A 22 43.64 -72.39 -55.85
N LYS A 23 43.46 -72.86 -54.61
CA LYS A 23 44.59 -73.21 -53.72
C LYS A 23 45.50 -74.28 -54.32
N LYS A 24 44.92 -75.34 -54.90
CA LYS A 24 45.68 -76.41 -55.56
C LYS A 24 46.46 -75.88 -56.77
N HIS A 25 45.84 -75.04 -57.58
CA HIS A 25 46.46 -74.46 -58.78
C HIS A 25 47.49 -73.38 -58.42
N GLN A 26 47.30 -72.67 -57.31
CA GLN A 26 48.26 -71.69 -56.78
C GLN A 26 49.51 -72.39 -56.27
N GLN A 27 49.35 -73.54 -55.60
CA GLN A 27 50.48 -74.38 -55.23
C GLN A 27 51.24 -74.88 -56.48
N LEU A 28 50.53 -75.37 -57.51
CA LEU A 28 51.14 -75.76 -58.78
C LEU A 28 51.91 -74.61 -59.44
N PHE A 29 51.34 -73.40 -59.44
CA PHE A 29 52.00 -72.22 -59.99
C PHE A 29 53.27 -71.86 -59.24
N ASN A 30 53.25 -71.92 -57.90
CA ASN A 30 54.43 -71.70 -57.07
C ASN A 30 55.49 -72.78 -57.33
N ASP A 31 55.11 -74.05 -57.41
CA ASP A 31 56.03 -75.15 -57.71
C ASP A 31 56.72 -74.95 -59.08
N ILE A 32 55.96 -74.48 -60.09
CA ILE A 32 56.51 -74.13 -61.41
C ILE A 32 57.45 -72.93 -61.31
N LYS A 33 57.13 -71.92 -60.50
CA LYS A 33 57.99 -70.75 -60.29
C LYS A 33 59.29 -71.10 -59.56
N ASP A 34 59.23 -71.98 -58.58
CA ASP A 34 60.40 -72.47 -57.83
C ASP A 34 61.31 -73.35 -58.72
N PHE A 35 60.73 -74.02 -59.71
CA PHE A 35 61.47 -74.77 -60.74
C PHE A 35 62.39 -73.86 -61.58
N GLU A 36 62.01 -72.60 -61.80
CA GLU A 36 62.89 -71.64 -62.48
C GLU A 36 64.13 -71.31 -61.65
N GLN A 37 63.98 -71.08 -60.35
CA GLN A 37 65.08 -70.71 -59.48
C GLN A 37 66.07 -71.85 -59.22
N THR A 38 65.61 -73.10 -59.35
CA THR A 38 66.40 -74.29 -59.05
C THR A 38 66.95 -74.92 -60.32
N GLU A 39 66.12 -75.59 -61.11
CA GLU A 39 66.58 -76.40 -62.23
C GLU A 39 66.85 -75.59 -63.50
N LEU A 40 66.01 -74.58 -63.78
CA LEU A 40 66.10 -73.80 -65.01
C LEU A 40 67.26 -72.81 -64.97
N GLU A 41 67.54 -72.21 -63.80
CA GLU A 41 68.72 -71.37 -63.58
C GLU A 41 70.02 -72.18 -63.60
N GLU A 42 70.04 -73.39 -63.03
CA GLU A 42 71.17 -74.31 -63.18
C GLU A 42 71.41 -74.68 -64.65
N LEU A 43 70.35 -74.88 -65.43
CA LEU A 43 70.43 -75.13 -66.87
C LEU A 43 70.98 -73.91 -67.62
N ARG A 44 70.55 -72.68 -67.29
CA ARG A 44 71.12 -71.43 -67.83
C ARG A 44 72.63 -71.34 -67.59
N GLN A 45 73.06 -71.63 -66.37
CA GLN A 45 74.48 -71.60 -66.01
C GLN A 45 75.30 -72.69 -66.71
N LYS A 46 74.73 -73.91 -66.84
CA LYS A 46 75.37 -75.02 -67.57
C LYS A 46 75.48 -74.69 -69.07
N ALA A 47 74.44 -74.09 -69.66
CA ALA A 47 74.44 -73.66 -71.05
C ALA A 47 75.51 -72.57 -71.32
N GLN A 48 75.66 -71.58 -70.43
CA GLN A 48 76.71 -70.55 -70.55
C GLN A 48 78.14 -71.08 -70.47
N LYS A 49 78.37 -72.22 -69.79
CA LYS A 49 79.71 -72.84 -69.65
C LYS A 49 80.13 -73.70 -70.84
N CYS A 50 79.25 -73.94 -71.81
CA CYS A 50 79.58 -74.69 -73.02
C CYS A 50 80.32 -73.81 -74.05
N HIS A 51 81.66 -73.81 -74.03
CA HIS A 51 82.49 -73.18 -75.08
C HIS A 51 82.63 -74.10 -76.30
N GLN A 52 82.06 -73.72 -77.44
CA GLN A 52 82.39 -74.30 -78.75
C GLN A 52 83.17 -73.29 -79.62
N PRO A 53 84.12 -73.77 -80.46
CA PRO A 53 84.99 -72.92 -81.26
C PRO A 53 84.29 -72.36 -82.51
N GLU A 54 84.28 -71.04 -82.67
CA GLU A 54 83.95 -70.37 -83.91
C GLU A 54 85.23 -70.13 -84.73
N LYS A 55 85.37 -70.72 -85.94
CA LYS A 55 86.16 -70.16 -87.08
C LYS A 55 86.07 -70.99 -88.40
N PRO A 56 86.48 -70.46 -89.58
CA PRO A 56 85.56 -70.00 -90.65
C PRO A 56 85.87 -70.61 -92.04
N LEU A 57 85.22 -70.04 -93.08
CA LEU A 57 85.43 -70.15 -94.55
C LEU A 57 84.54 -71.22 -95.21
N VAL A 58 83.94 -70.97 -96.38
CA VAL A 58 84.67 -70.67 -97.62
C VAL A 58 83.91 -69.71 -98.55
N ALA A 59 84.63 -68.67 -98.99
CA ALA A 59 84.42 -68.02 -100.29
C ALA A 59 85.39 -68.64 -101.31
N ASP A 60 84.94 -68.66 -102.56
CA ASP A 60 85.62 -69.11 -103.80
C ASP A 60 85.49 -70.58 -104.21
N ASP A 61 84.38 -70.80 -104.91
CA ASP A 61 84.24 -71.64 -106.11
C ASP A 61 85.33 -71.36 -107.16
N VAL A 62 86.26 -72.32 -107.35
CA VAL A 62 86.87 -72.60 -108.66
C VAL A 62 87.04 -74.11 -108.79
N LEU A 63 86.16 -74.73 -109.61
CA LEU A 63 86.24 -76.03 -110.32
C LEU A 63 84.93 -76.80 -110.24
N THR A 64 83.91 -76.25 -110.90
CA THR A 64 82.76 -77.00 -111.38
C THR A 64 83.16 -77.93 -112.51
N GLY A 65 82.84 -79.21 -112.34
CA GLY A 65 82.78 -80.21 -113.41
C GLY A 65 81.35 -80.67 -113.70
N GLN A 66 80.31 -79.88 -113.40
CA GLN A 66 78.92 -80.24 -113.74
C GLN A 66 78.63 -79.91 -115.21
N ARG A 67 78.72 -80.93 -116.08
CA ARG A 67 78.40 -80.81 -117.50
C ARG A 67 76.90 -80.56 -117.72
N GLN A 68 76.55 -79.54 -118.50
CA GLN A 68 75.17 -79.10 -118.77
C GLN A 68 74.45 -80.13 -119.65
N LYS A 69 73.18 -80.47 -119.36
CA LYS A 69 72.39 -81.44 -120.14
C LYS A 69 71.32 -80.75 -120.99
N VAL A 70 71.09 -81.26 -122.20
CA VAL A 70 70.08 -80.79 -123.17
C VAL A 70 69.21 -81.97 -123.61
N LEU A 71 67.94 -81.71 -123.92
CA LEU A 71 66.97 -82.71 -124.35
C LEU A 71 66.74 -82.61 -125.86
N GLY A 72 66.77 -83.74 -126.57
CA GLY A 72 66.40 -83.83 -127.98
C GLY A 72 64.91 -83.64 -128.19
N LEU A 73 64.51 -82.72 -129.06
CA LEU A 73 63.10 -82.42 -129.33
C LEU A 73 62.52 -83.20 -130.53
N TYR A 74 63.39 -83.73 -131.41
CA TYR A 74 63.00 -84.48 -132.61
C TYR A 74 64.07 -85.54 -132.92
N ASP A 75 63.69 -86.59 -133.64
CA ASP A 75 64.66 -87.56 -134.16
C ASP A 75 65.58 -86.88 -135.19
N TYR A 76 66.88 -87.16 -135.11
CA TYR A 76 67.90 -86.65 -136.01
C TYR A 76 68.87 -87.78 -136.36
N VAL A 77 69.14 -87.98 -137.65
CA VAL A 77 70.04 -89.03 -138.14
C VAL A 77 71.26 -88.36 -138.79
N GLU A 78 72.45 -88.80 -138.39
CA GLU A 78 73.73 -88.25 -138.84
C GLU A 78 73.90 -88.33 -140.36
N LYS A 79 74.24 -87.21 -140.99
CA LYS A 79 74.50 -87.13 -142.45
C LYS A 79 75.99 -87.10 -142.77
N THR A 80 76.81 -86.66 -141.81
CA THR A 80 78.26 -86.62 -141.94
C THR A 80 78.94 -87.30 -140.75
N PRO A 81 80.20 -87.78 -140.89
CA PRO A 81 80.90 -88.50 -139.81
C PRO A 81 81.17 -87.67 -138.55
N ARG A 82 80.91 -86.36 -138.57
CA ARG A 82 81.08 -85.43 -137.44
C ARG A 82 79.77 -85.17 -136.68
N GLU A 83 78.65 -85.64 -137.22
CA GLU A 83 77.33 -85.53 -136.60
C GLU A 83 77.01 -86.79 -135.80
N ILE A 84 76.07 -86.69 -134.87
CA ILE A 84 75.58 -87.82 -134.09
C ILE A 84 74.06 -87.94 -134.22
N SER A 85 73.59 -89.16 -134.46
CA SER A 85 72.15 -89.45 -134.47
C SER A 85 71.58 -89.42 -133.05
N MET A 86 70.42 -88.79 -132.87
CA MET A 86 69.68 -88.78 -131.60
C MET A 86 68.19 -89.01 -131.86
N LYS A 87 67.46 -89.51 -130.86
CA LYS A 87 66.00 -89.58 -130.90
C LYS A 87 65.37 -88.46 -130.08
N LYS A 88 64.13 -88.13 -130.41
CA LYS A 88 63.27 -87.27 -129.61
C LYS A 88 63.18 -87.82 -128.18
N ASN A 89 63.39 -86.93 -127.21
CA ASN A 89 63.52 -87.13 -125.77
C ASN A 89 64.85 -87.75 -125.27
N ASP A 90 65.85 -87.94 -126.12
CA ASP A 90 67.19 -88.30 -125.64
C ASP A 90 67.79 -87.16 -124.82
N THR A 91 68.37 -87.48 -123.65
CA THR A 91 69.07 -86.52 -122.81
C THR A 91 70.57 -86.59 -123.10
N LEU A 92 71.10 -85.49 -123.62
CA LEU A 92 72.46 -85.35 -124.13
C LEU A 92 73.28 -84.45 -123.21
N ILE A 93 74.57 -84.69 -123.12
CA ILE A 93 75.47 -83.77 -122.42
C ILE A 93 75.93 -82.70 -123.43
N LEU A 94 75.63 -81.44 -123.15
CA LEU A 94 76.06 -80.31 -123.94
C LEU A 94 77.54 -80.01 -123.65
N LEU A 95 78.37 -80.25 -124.64
CA LEU A 95 79.80 -79.95 -124.56
C LEU A 95 80.11 -78.53 -125.04
N ASN A 96 79.41 -78.06 -126.06
CA ASN A 96 79.57 -76.70 -126.58
C ASN A 96 78.30 -76.19 -127.29
N SER A 97 77.83 -74.98 -126.96
CA SER A 97 76.70 -74.28 -127.61
C SER A 97 77.08 -72.91 -128.20
N SER A 98 78.37 -72.65 -128.45
CA SER A 98 78.86 -71.36 -128.95
C SER A 98 78.41 -71.02 -130.37
N ASN A 99 78.03 -72.03 -131.17
CA ASN A 99 77.47 -71.82 -132.50
C ASN A 99 75.93 -71.83 -132.41
N LYS A 100 75.27 -70.90 -133.11
CA LYS A 100 73.81 -70.76 -133.08
C LYS A 100 73.06 -71.86 -133.83
N ASP A 101 73.68 -72.47 -134.84
CA ASP A 101 73.01 -73.42 -135.71
C ASP A 101 73.32 -74.88 -135.35
N TRP A 102 74.49 -75.16 -134.78
CA TRP A 102 74.96 -76.52 -134.46
C TRP A 102 75.61 -76.61 -133.09
N TRP A 103 75.11 -77.48 -132.22
CA TRP A 103 75.67 -77.71 -130.88
C TRP A 103 76.43 -79.02 -130.82
N LYS A 104 77.55 -79.01 -130.11
CA LYS A 104 78.34 -80.21 -129.85
C LYS A 104 77.83 -80.89 -128.59
N VAL A 105 77.42 -82.14 -128.73
CA VAL A 105 76.82 -82.94 -127.67
C VAL A 105 77.48 -84.31 -127.57
N GLU A 106 77.31 -84.95 -126.43
CA GLU A 106 77.79 -86.30 -126.12
C GLU A 106 76.60 -87.20 -125.78
N LEU A 107 76.46 -88.31 -126.52
CA LEU A 107 75.49 -89.39 -126.27
C LEU A 107 76.21 -90.74 -126.34
N ASN A 108 76.08 -91.58 -125.31
CA ASN A 108 76.64 -92.93 -125.26
C ASN A 108 78.13 -92.98 -125.66
N ASP A 109 78.94 -92.09 -125.09
CA ASP A 109 80.39 -91.94 -125.31
C ASP A 109 80.84 -91.58 -126.75
N ARG A 110 79.89 -91.24 -127.64
CA ARG A 110 80.16 -90.60 -128.94
C ARG A 110 79.88 -89.11 -128.86
N GLN A 111 80.80 -88.31 -129.41
CA GLN A 111 80.67 -86.86 -129.50
C GLN A 111 80.46 -86.44 -130.96
N GLY A 112 79.42 -85.64 -131.20
CA GLY A 112 79.10 -85.14 -132.52
C GLY A 112 78.30 -83.85 -132.45
N PHE A 113 78.05 -83.27 -133.62
CA PHE A 113 77.20 -82.09 -133.74
C PHE A 113 75.77 -82.47 -134.08
N VAL A 114 74.82 -81.74 -133.49
CA VAL A 114 73.38 -81.83 -133.78
C VAL A 114 72.86 -80.40 -133.99
N PRO A 115 71.88 -80.17 -134.89
CA PRO A 115 71.30 -78.84 -135.06
C PRO A 115 70.76 -78.30 -133.73
N ALA A 116 71.13 -77.07 -133.38
CA ALA A 116 70.76 -76.44 -132.11
C ALA A 116 69.23 -76.34 -131.93
N THR A 117 68.51 -76.13 -133.03
CA THR A 117 67.04 -76.05 -133.07
C THR A 117 66.34 -77.36 -132.68
N TYR A 118 67.07 -78.49 -132.71
CA TYR A 118 66.55 -79.79 -132.30
C TYR A 118 66.78 -80.06 -130.81
N LEU A 119 67.40 -79.14 -130.05
CA LEU A 119 67.76 -79.32 -128.64
C LEU A 119 67.11 -78.27 -127.74
N LYS A 120 66.68 -78.67 -126.54
CA LYS A 120 66.18 -77.77 -125.48
C LYS A 120 67.04 -77.88 -124.22
N LYS A 121 67.57 -76.76 -123.72
CA LYS A 121 68.29 -76.71 -122.43
C LYS A 121 67.30 -77.00 -121.29
N ILE A 122 67.68 -77.89 -120.38
CA ILE A 122 66.90 -78.20 -119.17
C ILE A 122 67.33 -77.20 -118.09
N GLU A 123 66.45 -76.26 -117.72
CA GLU A 123 66.64 -75.39 -116.56
C GLU A 123 66.14 -76.09 -115.28
N LYS A 124 66.95 -75.98 -114.21
CA LYS A 124 66.81 -76.70 -112.93
C LYS A 124 65.92 -75.92 -111.98
N ASP A 125 64.98 -76.59 -111.33
CA ASP A 125 64.09 -76.06 -110.29
C ASP A 125 63.78 -77.20 -109.28
N PRO A 126 63.29 -76.92 -108.06
CA PRO A 126 63.97 -76.36 -106.88
C PRO A 126 63.91 -77.32 -105.68
N MET A 127 64.77 -77.18 -104.64
CA MET A 127 64.56 -77.87 -103.35
C MET A 127 65.18 -77.16 -102.12
N SER A 128 64.26 -76.81 -101.22
CA SER A 128 64.27 -76.77 -99.75
C SER A 128 65.37 -76.06 -98.94
N VAL A 129 64.94 -74.97 -98.30
CA VAL A 129 65.52 -74.16 -97.21
C VAL A 129 65.72 -74.95 -95.88
N ASN A 130 65.53 -76.26 -95.87
CA ASN A 130 65.33 -77.06 -94.65
C ASN A 130 66.60 -77.70 -94.05
N GLU A 131 67.80 -77.37 -94.55
CA GLU A 131 69.07 -77.92 -94.02
C GLU A 131 69.91 -76.90 -93.25
N GLN A 132 69.67 -75.60 -93.40
CA GLN A 132 70.35 -74.57 -92.61
C GLN A 132 69.73 -74.42 -91.20
N ASP A 133 68.39 -74.49 -91.09
CA ASP A 133 67.68 -74.45 -89.78
C ASP A 133 67.94 -75.71 -88.93
N ARG A 134 68.20 -76.88 -89.55
CA ARG A 134 68.51 -78.13 -88.82
C ARG A 134 69.90 -78.12 -88.18
N LEU A 135 70.79 -77.20 -88.55
CA LEU A 135 72.12 -77.08 -87.96
C LEU A 135 72.14 -76.12 -86.76
N ASP A 136 71.21 -75.17 -86.68
CA ASP A 136 71.03 -74.28 -85.52
C ASP A 136 70.14 -74.90 -84.41
N GLU A 137 69.27 -75.86 -84.75
CA GLU A 137 68.38 -76.58 -83.80
C GLU A 137 69.15 -77.42 -82.75
N TYR A 138 70.44 -77.72 -83.00
CA TYR A 138 71.29 -78.48 -82.08
C TYR A 138 72.31 -77.63 -81.31
N THR A 139 72.24 -76.31 -81.42
CA THR A 139 73.06 -75.43 -80.59
C THR A 139 72.47 -75.31 -79.18
N VAL A 140 73.34 -75.30 -78.18
CA VAL A 140 72.94 -75.19 -76.76
C VAL A 140 72.13 -73.91 -76.51
N SER A 141 72.42 -72.82 -77.23
CA SER A 141 71.69 -71.54 -77.14
C SER A 141 70.26 -71.63 -77.66
N SER A 142 70.04 -72.26 -78.82
CA SER A 142 68.69 -72.40 -79.41
C SER A 142 67.78 -73.25 -78.52
N ARG A 143 68.30 -74.36 -77.98
CA ARG A 143 67.57 -75.23 -77.07
C ARG A 143 67.24 -74.57 -75.72
N GLN A 144 68.13 -73.72 -75.20
CA GLN A 144 67.88 -72.92 -73.99
C GLN A 144 66.73 -71.91 -74.22
N GLN A 145 66.72 -71.18 -75.34
CA GLN A 145 65.65 -70.24 -75.67
C GLN A 145 64.30 -70.95 -75.87
N GLN A 146 64.29 -72.15 -76.47
CA GLN A 146 63.07 -72.93 -76.64
C GLN A 146 62.45 -73.33 -75.28
N ILE A 147 63.28 -73.77 -74.32
CA ILE A 147 62.82 -74.13 -72.96
C ILE A 147 62.28 -72.89 -72.24
N GLU A 148 62.95 -71.74 -72.34
CA GLU A 148 62.47 -70.49 -71.73
C GLU A 148 61.14 -70.02 -72.33
N LYS A 149 60.95 -70.17 -73.64
CA LYS A 149 59.67 -69.86 -74.30
C LYS A 149 58.56 -70.81 -73.87
N GLN A 150 58.85 -72.11 -73.72
CA GLN A 150 57.87 -73.09 -73.22
C GLN A 150 57.50 -72.83 -71.76
N TYR A 151 58.49 -72.50 -70.92
CA TYR A 151 58.30 -72.17 -69.52
C TYR A 151 57.49 -70.88 -69.33
N SER A 152 57.84 -69.80 -70.05
CA SER A 152 57.06 -68.55 -70.03
C SER A 152 55.63 -68.72 -70.52
N ASN A 153 55.41 -69.55 -71.56
CA ASN A 153 54.07 -69.90 -72.01
C ASN A 153 53.29 -70.67 -70.94
N LEU A 154 53.92 -71.65 -70.29
CA LEU A 154 53.32 -72.41 -69.19
C LEU A 154 52.95 -71.51 -68.01
N LEU A 155 53.85 -70.59 -67.61
CA LEU A 155 53.56 -69.59 -66.57
C LEU A 155 52.37 -68.71 -66.95
N ASN A 156 52.31 -68.23 -68.19
CA ASN A 156 51.21 -67.39 -68.67
C ASN A 156 49.87 -68.14 -68.61
N ILE A 157 49.82 -69.38 -69.12
CA ILE A 157 48.61 -70.20 -69.07
C ILE A 157 48.22 -70.54 -67.62
N CYS A 158 49.18 -70.85 -66.74
CA CYS A 158 48.91 -71.06 -65.32
C CYS A 158 48.36 -69.81 -64.62
N GLN A 159 48.93 -68.63 -64.90
CA GLN A 159 48.47 -67.35 -64.36
C GLN A 159 47.05 -67.04 -64.85
N GLN A 160 46.78 -67.18 -66.16
CA GLN A 160 45.44 -66.99 -66.72
C GLN A 160 44.40 -67.90 -66.06
N ARG A 161 44.77 -69.14 -65.72
CA ARG A 161 43.89 -70.04 -64.99
C ARG A 161 43.71 -69.62 -63.52
N LEU A 162 44.76 -69.13 -62.85
CA LEU A 162 44.64 -68.57 -61.49
C LEU A 162 43.69 -67.40 -61.45
N ASP A 163 43.82 -66.47 -62.37
CA ASP A 163 42.96 -65.29 -62.48
C ASP A 163 41.50 -65.73 -62.68
N LYS A 164 41.24 -66.67 -63.60
CA LYS A 164 39.91 -67.24 -63.82
C LYS A 164 39.34 -68.00 -62.61
N LEU A 165 40.18 -68.71 -61.85
CA LEU A 165 39.75 -69.40 -60.61
C LEU A 165 39.43 -68.40 -59.49
N ALA A 166 40.21 -67.32 -59.37
CA ALA A 166 39.95 -66.23 -58.44
C ALA A 166 38.63 -65.53 -58.77
N GLU A 167 38.42 -65.16 -60.03
CA GLU A 167 37.17 -64.57 -60.53
C GLU A 167 35.95 -65.45 -60.25
N SER A 168 36.07 -66.77 -60.47
CA SER A 168 35.01 -67.73 -60.20
C SER A 168 34.69 -67.80 -58.69
N SER A 169 35.71 -67.82 -57.84
CA SER A 169 35.54 -67.77 -56.38
C SER A 169 34.85 -66.48 -55.92
N ASP A 170 35.29 -65.33 -56.44
CA ASP A 170 34.72 -64.03 -56.08
C ASP A 170 33.27 -63.87 -56.60
N ALA A 171 32.94 -64.46 -57.74
CA ALA A 171 31.57 -64.54 -58.24
C ALA A 171 30.62 -65.34 -57.32
N TYR A 172 31.05 -66.50 -56.82
CA TYR A 172 30.24 -67.27 -55.88
C TYR A 172 30.13 -66.60 -54.51
N LYS A 173 31.19 -65.96 -54.02
CA LYS A 173 31.15 -65.13 -52.81
C LYS A 173 30.15 -63.98 -52.94
N LEU A 174 30.20 -63.27 -54.07
CA LEU A 174 29.26 -62.19 -54.38
C LEU A 174 27.81 -62.70 -54.37
N MET A 175 27.54 -63.83 -55.03
CA MET A 175 26.18 -64.41 -55.05
C MET A 175 25.70 -64.81 -53.64
N ARG A 176 26.57 -65.40 -52.81
CA ARG A 176 26.23 -65.74 -51.42
C ARG A 176 25.93 -64.49 -50.61
N GLU A 177 26.81 -63.49 -50.64
CA GLU A 177 26.64 -62.26 -49.89
C GLU A 177 25.42 -61.44 -50.37
N ALA A 178 25.12 -61.46 -51.67
CA ALA A 178 23.91 -60.87 -52.23
C ALA A 178 22.66 -61.62 -51.75
N ALA A 179 22.68 -62.96 -51.73
CA ALA A 179 21.58 -63.76 -51.22
C ALA A 179 21.34 -63.53 -49.72
N ASP A 180 22.41 -63.46 -48.91
CA ASP A 180 22.33 -63.13 -47.49
C ASP A 180 21.69 -61.75 -47.28
N LEU A 181 22.05 -60.78 -48.13
CA LEU A 181 21.46 -59.43 -48.07
C LEU A 181 19.98 -59.44 -48.50
N VAL A 182 19.59 -60.24 -49.49
CA VAL A 182 18.18 -60.43 -49.87
C VAL A 182 17.36 -61.04 -48.72
N VAL A 183 17.92 -62.01 -48.00
CA VAL A 183 17.27 -62.60 -46.81
C VAL A 183 17.05 -61.53 -45.74
N TRP A 184 18.07 -60.71 -45.47
CA TRP A 184 17.95 -59.59 -44.54
C TRP A 184 16.92 -58.55 -45.00
N ILE A 185 16.88 -58.21 -46.29
CA ILE A 185 15.88 -57.27 -46.85
C ILE A 185 14.47 -57.80 -46.60
N ASN A 186 14.18 -59.07 -46.93
CA ASN A 186 12.84 -59.63 -46.76
C ASN A 186 12.40 -59.65 -45.27
N ASP A 187 13.34 -59.89 -44.34
CA ASP A 187 13.05 -59.86 -42.91
C ASP A 187 12.69 -58.45 -42.43
N LYS A 188 13.45 -57.44 -42.88
CA LYS A 188 13.24 -56.03 -42.51
C LYS A 188 12.12 -55.34 -43.28
N GLU A 189 11.78 -55.82 -44.47
CA GLU A 189 10.63 -55.35 -45.25
C GLU A 189 9.34 -55.49 -44.44
N ARG A 190 9.21 -56.56 -43.64
CA ARG A 190 8.07 -56.72 -42.72
C ARG A 190 8.00 -55.62 -41.65
N ILE A 191 9.14 -55.13 -41.17
CA ILE A 191 9.22 -54.06 -40.17
C ILE A 191 8.91 -52.70 -40.81
N ALA A 192 9.41 -52.46 -42.03
CA ALA A 192 9.14 -51.24 -42.78
C ALA A 192 7.67 -51.15 -43.26
N SER A 193 7.04 -52.28 -43.57
CA SER A 193 5.64 -52.36 -44.03
C SER A 193 4.62 -52.56 -42.91
N GLU A 194 5.03 -52.55 -41.65
CA GLU A 194 4.10 -52.67 -40.53
C GLU A 194 3.30 -51.38 -40.38
N GLU A 195 1.99 -51.41 -40.66
CA GLU A 195 1.13 -50.21 -40.61
C GLU A 195 0.75 -49.80 -39.17
N SER A 196 0.72 -50.75 -38.23
CA SER A 196 0.28 -50.49 -36.85
C SER A 196 1.20 -49.50 -36.14
N LEU A 197 0.65 -48.39 -35.64
CA LEU A 197 1.38 -47.39 -34.86
C LEU A 197 1.32 -47.66 -33.33
N GLY A 198 0.74 -48.78 -32.90
CA GLY A 198 0.48 -49.03 -31.48
C GLY A 198 -0.77 -48.32 -30.98
N LYS A 199 -1.13 -48.53 -29.70
CA LYS A 199 -2.35 -47.94 -29.10
C LYS A 199 -2.06 -46.86 -28.07
N GLY A 200 -0.83 -46.77 -27.57
CA GLY A 200 -0.42 -45.79 -26.57
C GLY A 200 0.88 -45.05 -26.90
N PRO A 201 1.20 -43.98 -26.15
CA PRO A 201 2.42 -43.20 -26.33
C PRO A 201 3.69 -44.03 -26.11
N ASP A 202 3.69 -44.93 -25.13
CA ASP A 202 4.81 -45.84 -24.86
C ASP A 202 5.05 -46.81 -26.04
N ASP A 203 3.99 -47.21 -26.74
CA ASP A 203 4.10 -48.07 -27.92
C ASP A 203 4.76 -47.32 -29.08
N VAL A 204 4.38 -46.06 -29.31
CA VAL A 204 4.95 -45.22 -30.39
C VAL A 204 6.43 -44.90 -30.10
N GLU A 205 6.79 -44.63 -28.84
CA GLU A 205 8.18 -44.37 -28.45
C GLU A 205 9.06 -45.63 -28.60
N GLU A 206 8.57 -46.80 -28.18
CA GLU A 206 9.28 -48.06 -28.39
C GLU A 206 9.38 -48.44 -29.87
N LEU A 207 8.33 -48.19 -30.67
CA LEU A 207 8.35 -48.38 -32.12
C LEU A 207 9.37 -47.44 -32.80
N GLN A 208 9.42 -46.16 -32.42
CA GLN A 208 10.42 -45.21 -32.92
C GLN A 208 11.84 -45.67 -32.54
N ARG A 209 12.06 -46.10 -31.28
CA ARG A 209 13.36 -46.59 -30.82
C ARG A 209 13.83 -47.81 -31.62
N ARG A 210 12.95 -48.78 -31.86
CA ARG A 210 13.24 -49.95 -32.70
C ARG A 210 13.49 -49.56 -34.15
N PHE A 211 12.76 -48.57 -34.65
CA PHE A 211 12.94 -48.07 -36.01
C PHE A 211 14.26 -47.32 -36.20
N ASP A 212 14.73 -46.58 -35.18
CA ASP A 212 16.05 -45.95 -35.17
C ASP A 212 17.18 -47.00 -35.18
N GLU A 213 17.01 -48.14 -34.50
CA GLU A 213 17.92 -49.28 -34.59
C GLU A 213 17.92 -49.88 -36.02
N PHE A 214 16.74 -50.07 -36.61
CA PHE A 214 16.62 -50.49 -38.01
C PHE A 214 17.29 -49.52 -38.99
N GLN A 215 17.13 -48.20 -38.82
CA GLN A 215 17.80 -47.16 -39.60
C GLN A 215 19.34 -47.27 -39.53
N LYS A 216 19.91 -47.57 -38.35
CA LYS A 216 21.35 -47.79 -38.20
C LYS A 216 21.83 -49.03 -38.97
N GLU A 217 21.05 -50.12 -38.92
CA GLU A 217 21.33 -51.31 -39.72
C GLU A 217 21.22 -51.03 -41.22
N LEU A 218 20.19 -50.29 -41.66
CA LEU A 218 19.98 -49.89 -43.04
C LEU A 218 21.20 -49.12 -43.60
N ARG A 219 21.71 -48.13 -42.86
CA ARG A 219 22.93 -47.38 -43.24
C ARG A 219 24.16 -48.28 -43.37
N THR A 220 24.29 -49.26 -42.48
CA THR A 220 25.42 -50.22 -42.52
C THR A 220 25.34 -51.12 -43.75
N ASN A 221 24.14 -51.60 -44.08
CA ASN A 221 23.91 -52.45 -45.24
C ASN A 221 23.93 -51.67 -46.57
N GLU A 222 23.67 -50.36 -46.57
CA GLU A 222 23.86 -49.49 -47.75
C GLU A 222 25.32 -49.52 -48.21
N LEU A 223 26.27 -49.44 -47.26
CA LEU A 223 27.71 -49.58 -47.55
C LEU A 223 28.06 -50.98 -48.08
N ARG A 224 27.38 -52.02 -47.58
CA ARG A 224 27.54 -53.40 -48.08
C ARG A 224 27.05 -53.53 -49.52
N LEU A 225 25.88 -52.97 -49.84
CA LEU A 225 25.33 -52.96 -51.19
C LEU A 225 26.24 -52.24 -52.18
N VAL A 226 26.78 -51.07 -51.81
CA VAL A 226 27.74 -50.33 -52.65
C VAL A 226 28.99 -51.18 -52.94
N ARG A 227 29.51 -51.91 -51.94
CA ARG A 227 30.63 -52.84 -52.16
C ARG A 227 30.26 -53.99 -53.10
N LEU A 228 29.10 -54.62 -52.91
CA LEU A 228 28.63 -55.71 -53.77
C LEU A 228 28.45 -55.24 -55.23
N ASN A 229 27.86 -54.06 -55.43
CA ASN A 229 27.73 -53.44 -56.76
C ASN A 229 29.09 -53.18 -57.42
N SER A 230 30.08 -52.69 -56.67
CA SER A 230 31.44 -52.47 -57.20
C SER A 230 32.14 -53.77 -57.59
N ILE A 231 31.98 -54.84 -56.81
CA ILE A 231 32.54 -56.17 -57.12
C ILE A 231 31.83 -56.76 -58.34
N ALA A 232 30.50 -56.65 -58.41
CA ALA A 232 29.71 -57.09 -59.56
C ALA A 232 30.16 -56.40 -60.85
N GLU A 233 30.33 -55.07 -60.83
CA GLU A 233 30.78 -54.29 -61.99
C GLU A 233 32.15 -54.75 -62.50
N LYS A 234 33.10 -55.01 -61.60
CA LYS A 234 34.42 -55.55 -61.96
C LYS A 234 34.33 -56.94 -62.61
N LEU A 235 33.51 -57.83 -62.05
CA LEU A 235 33.32 -59.19 -62.60
C LEU A 235 32.61 -59.18 -63.96
N LEU A 236 31.72 -58.23 -64.20
CA LEU A 236 31.04 -58.02 -65.48
C LEU A 236 32.00 -57.53 -66.57
N GLN A 237 32.97 -56.68 -66.23
CA GLN A 237 33.99 -56.18 -67.16
C GLN A 237 34.98 -57.27 -67.62
N LEU A 238 35.24 -58.31 -66.80
CA LEU A 238 36.25 -59.34 -67.05
C LEU A 238 35.76 -60.52 -67.92
N GLY A 239 34.44 -60.68 -68.11
CA GLY A 239 33.87 -61.46 -69.21
C GLY A 239 33.87 -62.99 -69.09
N ARG A 240 32.82 -63.55 -68.46
CA ARG A 240 32.22 -64.86 -68.82
C ARG A 240 30.73 -64.67 -69.07
N THR A 241 30.22 -64.99 -70.27
CA THR A 241 28.83 -64.65 -70.65
C THR A 241 27.77 -65.22 -69.71
N ASP A 242 27.91 -66.46 -69.24
CA ASP A 242 26.84 -67.15 -68.50
C ASP A 242 26.81 -66.79 -67.01
N ALA A 243 27.97 -66.65 -66.36
CA ALA A 243 28.07 -66.20 -64.97
C ALA A 243 27.81 -64.69 -64.83
N ALA A 244 28.28 -63.89 -65.79
CA ALA A 244 28.03 -62.44 -65.83
C ALA A 244 26.54 -62.13 -65.93
N LEU A 245 25.79 -62.82 -66.80
CA LEU A 245 24.34 -62.62 -66.91
C LEU A 245 23.60 -62.95 -65.61
N LYS A 246 23.98 -64.04 -64.94
CA LYS A 246 23.38 -64.41 -63.65
C LYS A 246 23.68 -63.39 -62.56
N ILE A 247 24.94 -62.97 -62.43
CA ILE A 247 25.34 -61.91 -61.49
C ILE A 247 24.56 -60.61 -61.76
N GLN A 248 24.42 -60.21 -63.03
CA GLN A 248 23.68 -59.01 -63.39
C GLN A 248 22.21 -59.10 -62.96
N ILE A 249 21.54 -60.24 -63.20
CA ILE A 249 20.14 -60.45 -62.81
C ILE A 249 20.00 -60.38 -61.28
N ASP A 250 20.84 -61.11 -60.54
CA ASP A 250 20.76 -61.19 -59.09
C ASP A 250 21.06 -59.84 -58.42
N ILE A 251 22.05 -59.10 -58.92
CA ILE A 251 22.39 -57.74 -58.44
C ILE A 251 21.32 -56.72 -58.79
N ASN A 252 20.75 -56.77 -60.01
CA ASN A 252 19.63 -55.89 -60.37
C ASN A 252 18.39 -56.16 -59.50
N ASN A 253 18.10 -57.43 -59.21
CA ASN A 253 17.00 -57.80 -58.30
C ASN A 253 17.26 -57.33 -56.87
N LEU A 254 18.50 -57.47 -56.38
CA LEU A 254 18.92 -56.98 -55.08
C LEU A 254 18.76 -55.45 -54.97
N ASN A 255 19.23 -54.69 -55.96
CA ASN A 255 19.10 -53.23 -55.98
C ASN A 255 17.63 -52.79 -56.00
N ARG A 256 16.76 -53.44 -56.80
CA ARG A 256 15.31 -53.15 -56.79
C ARG A 256 14.69 -53.36 -55.41
N LYS A 257 14.94 -54.52 -54.80
CA LYS A 257 14.46 -54.82 -53.45
C LYS A 257 14.99 -53.84 -52.41
N TRP A 258 16.23 -53.38 -52.57
CA TRP A 258 16.82 -52.37 -51.70
C TRP A 258 16.12 -51.01 -51.84
N ASP A 259 15.87 -50.57 -53.07
CA ASP A 259 15.17 -49.32 -53.35
C ASP A 259 13.74 -49.34 -52.80
N ASP A 260 13.02 -50.47 -52.95
CA ASP A 260 11.68 -50.68 -52.38
C ASP A 260 11.72 -50.62 -50.84
N LEU A 261 12.67 -51.32 -50.19
CA LEU A 261 12.85 -51.27 -48.74
C LEU A 261 13.17 -49.84 -48.26
N LYS A 262 14.06 -49.13 -48.96
CA LYS A 262 14.46 -47.77 -48.61
C LYS A 262 13.28 -46.81 -48.69
N LYS A 263 12.47 -46.92 -49.75
CA LYS A 263 11.25 -46.12 -49.90
C LYS A 263 10.24 -46.40 -48.78
N ASN A 264 9.95 -47.68 -48.50
CA ASN A 264 9.04 -48.05 -47.41
C ASN A 264 9.57 -47.58 -46.04
N ALA A 265 10.89 -47.64 -45.82
CA ALA A 265 11.51 -47.12 -44.62
C ALA A 265 11.38 -45.60 -44.48
N GLU A 266 11.55 -44.83 -45.56
CA GLU A 266 11.36 -43.37 -45.56
C GLU A 266 9.91 -42.98 -45.28
N GLU A 267 8.94 -43.67 -45.90
CA GLU A 267 7.51 -43.46 -45.63
C GLU A 267 7.15 -43.79 -44.18
N ARG A 268 7.68 -44.90 -43.65
CA ARG A 268 7.46 -45.32 -42.26
C ARG A 268 8.11 -44.37 -41.24
N GLU A 269 9.30 -43.84 -41.54
CA GLU A 269 9.98 -42.83 -40.72
C GLU A 269 9.11 -41.59 -40.53
N GLN A 270 8.54 -41.07 -41.63
CA GLN A 270 7.66 -39.90 -41.58
C GLN A 270 6.40 -40.17 -40.76
N GLN A 271 5.79 -41.35 -40.91
CA GLN A 271 4.60 -41.73 -40.14
C GLN A 271 4.90 -41.85 -38.64
N LEU A 272 5.99 -42.52 -38.26
CA LEU A 272 6.36 -42.68 -36.85
C LEU A 272 6.76 -41.36 -36.20
N LEU A 273 7.50 -40.49 -36.90
CA LEU A 273 7.83 -39.15 -36.42
C LEU A 273 6.58 -38.29 -36.22
N SER A 274 5.65 -38.28 -37.19
CA SER A 274 4.37 -37.58 -37.06
C SER A 274 3.56 -38.10 -35.87
N ALA A 275 3.40 -39.42 -35.76
CA ALA A 275 2.68 -40.03 -34.63
C ALA A 275 3.35 -39.71 -33.28
N TYR A 276 4.68 -39.74 -33.21
CA TYR A 276 5.44 -39.41 -32.01
C TYR A 276 5.24 -37.96 -31.57
N GLU A 277 5.29 -37.00 -32.49
CA GLU A 277 5.08 -35.59 -32.19
C GLU A 277 3.68 -35.30 -31.65
N VAL A 278 2.64 -35.90 -32.24
CA VAL A 278 1.25 -35.72 -31.79
C VAL A 278 0.98 -36.44 -30.46
N GLN A 279 1.54 -37.63 -30.24
CA GLN A 279 1.42 -38.32 -28.96
C GLN A 279 2.13 -37.57 -27.84
N ARG A 280 3.31 -37.02 -28.10
CA ARG A 280 4.03 -36.17 -27.13
C ARG A 280 3.21 -34.94 -26.76
N PHE A 281 2.61 -34.26 -27.74
CA PHE A 281 1.68 -33.16 -27.48
C PHE A 281 0.51 -33.62 -26.62
N THR A 282 -0.09 -34.77 -26.94
CA THR A 282 -1.25 -35.31 -26.23
C THR A 282 -0.93 -35.59 -24.76
N ARG A 283 0.24 -36.15 -24.47
CA ARG A 283 0.72 -36.35 -23.09
C ARG A 283 0.96 -35.02 -22.38
N ASP A 284 1.71 -34.09 -22.98
CA ASP A 284 1.98 -32.78 -22.39
C ASP A 284 0.67 -31.98 -22.14
N ALA A 285 -0.34 -32.18 -23.00
CA ALA A 285 -1.68 -31.65 -22.83
C ALA A 285 -2.43 -32.31 -21.66
N GLU A 286 -2.35 -33.63 -21.49
CA GLU A 286 -2.94 -34.36 -20.36
C GLU A 286 -2.31 -33.97 -19.03
N GLU A 287 -0.98 -33.85 -18.97
CA GLU A 287 -0.28 -33.34 -17.79
C GLU A 287 -0.76 -31.93 -17.40
N ALA A 288 -1.00 -31.06 -18.39
CA ALA A 288 -1.57 -29.74 -18.15
C ALA A 288 -3.04 -29.83 -17.67
N GLN A 289 -3.85 -30.74 -18.21
CA GLN A 289 -5.23 -30.96 -17.76
C GLN A 289 -5.31 -31.47 -16.33
N ASP A 290 -4.44 -32.41 -15.96
CA ASP A 290 -4.34 -32.92 -14.59
C ASP A 290 -3.93 -31.81 -13.63
N TRP A 291 -2.95 -30.98 -14.02
CA TRP A 291 -2.52 -29.85 -13.21
C TRP A 291 -3.62 -28.78 -13.05
N ILE A 292 -4.35 -28.47 -14.13
CA ILE A 292 -5.53 -27.57 -14.08
C ILE A 292 -6.59 -28.14 -13.13
N SER A 293 -6.88 -29.43 -13.23
CA SER A 293 -7.91 -30.10 -12.42
C SER A 293 -7.52 -30.11 -10.94
N GLU A 294 -6.27 -30.43 -10.62
CA GLU A 294 -5.73 -30.38 -9.25
C GLU A 294 -5.87 -28.96 -8.66
N LYS A 295 -5.47 -27.94 -9.42
CA LYS A 295 -5.60 -26.54 -8.97
C LYS A 295 -7.06 -26.13 -8.83
N PHE A 296 -7.94 -26.58 -9.71
CA PHE A 296 -9.37 -26.30 -9.64
C PHE A 296 -10.02 -26.88 -8.37
N GLU A 297 -9.64 -28.10 -7.98
CA GLU A 297 -10.14 -28.78 -6.77
C GLU A 297 -9.60 -28.16 -5.47
N GLN A 298 -8.35 -27.68 -5.47
CA GLN A 298 -7.74 -27.04 -4.30
C GLN A 298 -8.39 -25.70 -3.91
N LEU A 299 -9.06 -25.04 -4.85
CA LEU A 299 -9.65 -23.74 -4.65
C LEU A 299 -11.10 -23.88 -4.15
N ASP A 300 -11.31 -23.65 -2.87
CA ASP A 300 -12.65 -23.50 -2.29
C ASP A 300 -13.05 -22.01 -2.28
N PRO A 301 -14.02 -21.58 -3.10
CA PRO A 301 -14.41 -20.17 -3.19
C PRO A 301 -15.17 -19.67 -1.95
N ASP A 302 -15.53 -20.53 -1.00
CA ASP A 302 -16.26 -20.17 0.21
C ASP A 302 -15.37 -20.22 1.48
N GLU A 303 -14.06 -20.49 1.35
CA GLU A 303 -13.08 -20.43 2.46
C GLU A 303 -12.80 -18.97 2.86
N LEU A 304 -13.64 -18.40 3.72
CA LEU A 304 -13.48 -17.05 4.28
C LEU A 304 -12.81 -17.05 5.67
N GLY A 305 -12.18 -15.95 6.03
CA GLY A 305 -11.52 -15.77 7.32
C GLY A 305 -12.48 -15.33 8.43
N GLN A 306 -12.16 -15.73 9.67
CA GLN A 306 -12.96 -15.36 10.85
C GLN A 306 -12.51 -14.05 11.50
N ASP A 307 -11.29 -13.61 11.17
CA ASP A 307 -10.67 -12.39 11.67
C ASP A 307 -9.68 -11.80 10.64
N LEU A 308 -9.28 -10.54 10.84
CA LEU A 308 -8.38 -9.84 9.91
C LEU A 308 -7.03 -10.56 9.69
N ARG A 309 -6.54 -11.34 10.66
CA ARG A 309 -5.27 -12.07 10.55
C ARG A 309 -5.42 -13.31 9.66
N SER A 310 -6.52 -14.03 9.82
CA SER A 310 -6.87 -15.21 9.03
C SER A 310 -7.14 -14.85 7.58
N VAL A 311 -7.85 -13.75 7.31
CA VAL A 311 -8.06 -13.24 5.94
C VAL A 311 -6.73 -12.87 5.28
N LYS A 312 -5.87 -12.11 5.97
CA LYS A 312 -4.52 -11.78 5.45
C LYS A 312 -3.67 -13.02 5.14
N ARG A 313 -3.84 -14.11 5.92
CA ARG A 313 -3.17 -15.39 5.65
C ARG A 313 -3.75 -16.07 4.41
N LEU A 314 -5.07 -16.08 4.25
CA LEU A 314 -5.75 -16.62 3.06
C LEU A 314 -5.39 -15.83 1.80
N GLN A 315 -5.33 -14.50 1.86
CA GLN A 315 -4.85 -13.66 0.76
C GLN A 315 -3.42 -14.04 0.34
N LYS A 316 -2.49 -14.22 1.29
CA LYS A 316 -1.12 -14.69 0.97
C LYS A 316 -1.08 -16.10 0.36
N LYS A 317 -1.95 -17.00 0.84
CA LYS A 317 -2.11 -18.35 0.26
C LYS A 317 -2.62 -18.25 -1.18
N HIS A 318 -3.57 -17.34 -1.43
CA HIS A 318 -4.10 -17.08 -2.77
C HIS A 318 -3.06 -16.41 -3.69
N GLU A 319 -2.26 -15.47 -3.21
CA GLU A 319 -1.14 -14.90 -3.98
C GLU A 319 -0.11 -15.97 -4.38
N ALA A 320 0.17 -16.96 -3.51
CA ALA A 320 1.02 -18.08 -3.86
C ALA A 320 0.38 -18.97 -4.93
N TYR A 321 -0.93 -19.21 -4.82
CA TYR A 321 -1.71 -19.91 -5.82
C TYR A 321 -1.72 -19.18 -7.18
N GLU A 322 -1.84 -17.84 -7.21
CA GLU A 322 -1.74 -17.05 -8.45
C GLU A 322 -0.35 -17.16 -9.10
N ARG A 323 0.73 -17.31 -8.30
CA ARG A 323 2.07 -17.57 -8.86
C ARG A 323 2.14 -18.94 -9.55
N ASP A 324 1.51 -19.96 -8.97
CA ASP A 324 1.41 -21.28 -9.62
C ASP A 324 0.58 -21.20 -10.90
N LEU A 325 -0.53 -20.45 -10.88
CA LEU A 325 -1.35 -20.21 -12.07
C LEU A 325 -0.55 -19.53 -13.18
N ASN A 326 0.33 -18.57 -12.86
CA ASN A 326 1.16 -17.94 -13.89
C ASN A 326 2.06 -18.95 -14.62
N ALA A 327 2.69 -19.88 -13.89
CA ALA A 327 3.50 -20.93 -14.48
C ALA A 327 2.67 -21.90 -15.35
N LEU A 328 1.47 -22.26 -14.89
CA LEU A 328 0.53 -23.07 -15.66
C LEU A 328 0.05 -22.34 -16.93
N GLY A 329 -0.20 -21.03 -16.83
CA GLY A 329 -0.56 -20.17 -17.97
C GLY A 329 0.57 -20.04 -19.00
N ASP A 330 1.85 -20.04 -18.56
CA ASP A 330 3.00 -20.12 -19.46
C ASP A 330 3.02 -21.45 -20.23
N LYS A 331 2.79 -22.58 -19.53
CA LYS A 331 2.73 -23.91 -20.16
C LYS A 331 1.59 -24.03 -21.17
N ILE A 332 0.42 -23.45 -20.89
CA ILE A 332 -0.71 -23.43 -21.82
C ILE A 332 -0.37 -22.62 -23.08
N ARG A 333 0.32 -21.48 -22.93
CA ARG A 333 0.81 -20.70 -24.08
C ARG A 333 1.83 -21.47 -24.93
N GLU A 334 2.72 -22.25 -24.30
CA GLU A 334 3.62 -23.15 -25.03
C GLU A 334 2.86 -24.23 -25.81
N LEU A 335 1.82 -24.82 -25.21
CA LEU A 335 0.95 -25.80 -25.86
C LEU A 335 0.16 -25.20 -27.04
N ASP A 336 -0.29 -23.95 -26.92
CA ASP A 336 -0.94 -23.22 -28.02
C ASP A 336 0.00 -23.00 -29.21
N ASP A 337 1.24 -22.61 -28.94
CA ASP A 337 2.24 -22.41 -30.00
C ASP A 337 2.69 -23.74 -30.62
N LEU A 338 2.74 -24.81 -29.84
CA LEU A 338 2.98 -26.16 -30.35
C LEU A 338 1.81 -26.65 -31.20
N THR A 339 0.58 -26.40 -30.79
CA THR A 339 -0.66 -26.70 -31.53
C THR A 339 -0.66 -26.04 -32.90
N LYS A 340 -0.37 -24.73 -32.99
CA LYS A 340 -0.29 -24.00 -34.28
C LYS A 340 0.72 -24.63 -35.24
N ARG A 341 1.86 -25.08 -34.73
CA ARG A 341 2.90 -25.75 -35.53
C ARG A 341 2.42 -27.12 -36.00
N LEU A 342 1.90 -27.95 -35.09
CA LEU A 342 1.46 -29.31 -35.41
C LEU A 342 0.30 -29.36 -36.41
N ILE A 343 -0.66 -28.43 -36.32
CA ILE A 343 -1.76 -28.33 -37.30
C ILE A 343 -1.21 -28.01 -38.71
N THR A 344 -0.12 -27.25 -38.79
CA THR A 344 0.51 -26.90 -40.06
C THR A 344 1.33 -28.05 -40.64
N SER A 345 2.02 -28.81 -39.79
CA SER A 345 2.89 -29.92 -40.22
C SER A 345 2.14 -31.24 -40.43
N HIS A 346 1.06 -31.50 -39.68
CA HIS A 346 0.30 -32.76 -39.64
C HIS A 346 -1.21 -32.52 -39.79
N PRO A 347 -1.67 -32.04 -40.96
CA PRO A 347 -3.07 -31.68 -41.19
C PRO A 347 -4.06 -32.84 -41.00
N GLU A 348 -3.62 -34.08 -41.17
CA GLU A 348 -4.41 -35.30 -40.93
C GLU A 348 -4.80 -35.52 -39.47
N GLN A 349 -4.08 -34.93 -38.51
CA GLN A 349 -4.39 -35.01 -37.07
C GLN A 349 -4.90 -33.68 -36.50
N ALA A 350 -5.08 -32.66 -37.34
CA ALA A 350 -5.46 -31.32 -36.91
C ALA A 350 -6.74 -31.29 -36.06
N ASP A 351 -7.77 -32.05 -36.45
CA ASP A 351 -9.05 -32.07 -35.73
C ASP A 351 -8.89 -32.55 -34.28
N VAL A 352 -8.07 -33.58 -34.05
CA VAL A 352 -7.82 -34.14 -32.70
C VAL A 352 -7.04 -33.13 -31.85
N ILE A 353 -6.01 -32.52 -32.44
CA ILE A 353 -5.17 -31.51 -31.78
C ILE A 353 -6.02 -30.29 -31.37
N ILE A 354 -6.86 -29.79 -32.29
CA ILE A 354 -7.75 -28.65 -32.04
C ILE A 354 -8.76 -28.98 -30.94
N GLN A 355 -9.36 -30.17 -30.96
CA GLN A 355 -10.30 -30.57 -29.90
C GLN A 355 -9.62 -30.61 -28.52
N LYS A 356 -8.42 -31.18 -28.42
CA LYS A 356 -7.67 -31.23 -27.14
C LYS A 356 -7.30 -29.83 -26.65
N GLN A 357 -6.86 -28.95 -27.57
CA GLN A 357 -6.57 -27.54 -27.26
C GLN A 357 -7.81 -26.80 -26.73
N GLN A 358 -8.97 -26.99 -27.36
CA GLN A 358 -10.23 -26.37 -26.91
C GLN A 358 -10.62 -26.81 -25.49
N VAL A 359 -10.45 -28.09 -25.16
CA VAL A 359 -10.75 -28.59 -23.80
C VAL A 359 -9.85 -27.91 -22.76
N ILE A 360 -8.54 -27.84 -23.01
CA ILE A 360 -7.59 -27.17 -22.11
C ILE A 360 -7.95 -25.69 -21.94
N GLN A 361 -8.25 -25.01 -23.05
CA GLN A 361 -8.57 -23.59 -23.02
C GLN A 361 -9.85 -23.30 -22.21
N ASN A 362 -10.87 -24.14 -22.34
CA ASN A 362 -12.10 -24.02 -21.56
C ASN A 362 -11.82 -24.23 -20.07
N GLN A 363 -11.12 -25.32 -19.70
CA GLN A 363 -10.78 -25.61 -18.30
C GLN A 363 -9.90 -24.51 -17.68
N TRP A 364 -8.96 -23.96 -18.44
CA TRP A 364 -8.13 -22.84 -18.01
C TRP A 364 -8.94 -21.55 -17.77
N THR A 365 -9.90 -21.28 -18.66
CA THR A 365 -10.79 -20.12 -18.53
C THR A 365 -11.67 -20.24 -17.28
N ASP A 366 -12.21 -21.44 -17.02
CA ASP A 366 -13.01 -21.72 -15.82
C ASP A 366 -12.17 -21.60 -14.53
N LEU A 367 -10.95 -22.13 -14.53
CA LEU A 367 -10.02 -22.03 -13.40
C LEU A 367 -9.65 -20.57 -13.09
N THR A 368 -9.31 -19.80 -14.12
CA THR A 368 -8.96 -18.38 -13.97
C THR A 368 -10.13 -17.58 -13.44
N SER A 369 -11.33 -17.80 -13.99
CA SER A 369 -12.56 -17.14 -13.52
C SER A 369 -12.88 -17.47 -12.06
N LYS A 370 -12.67 -18.73 -11.65
CA LYS A 370 -12.85 -19.18 -10.26
C LYS A 370 -11.81 -18.54 -9.33
N ALA A 371 -10.56 -18.41 -9.76
CA ALA A 371 -9.49 -17.75 -9.02
C ALA A 371 -9.80 -16.27 -8.81
N ASP A 372 -10.21 -15.55 -9.86
CA ASP A 372 -10.60 -14.13 -9.80
C ASP A 372 -11.80 -13.91 -8.87
N LEU A 373 -12.81 -14.79 -8.93
CA LEU A 373 -13.97 -14.72 -8.04
C LEU A 373 -13.57 -14.93 -6.57
N HIS A 374 -12.71 -15.91 -6.29
CA HIS A 374 -12.23 -16.14 -4.94
C HIS A 374 -11.38 -14.96 -4.43
N LYS A 375 -10.57 -14.35 -5.29
CA LYS A 375 -9.83 -13.13 -4.96
C LYS A 375 -10.75 -11.97 -4.57
N ALA A 376 -11.79 -11.73 -5.37
CA ALA A 376 -12.78 -10.70 -5.08
C ALA A 376 -13.47 -10.95 -3.72
N LYS A 377 -13.91 -12.19 -3.47
CA LYS A 377 -14.49 -12.57 -2.17
C LYS A 377 -13.53 -12.39 -0.99
N LEU A 378 -12.24 -12.68 -1.16
CA LEU A 378 -11.23 -12.46 -0.11
C LEU A 378 -10.91 -10.97 0.14
N LEU A 379 -11.15 -10.11 -0.85
CA LEU A 379 -11.05 -8.65 -0.67
C LEU A 379 -12.27 -8.13 0.07
N ASP A 380 -13.47 -8.57 -0.31
CA ASP A 380 -14.71 -8.26 0.39
C ASP A 380 -14.64 -8.71 1.86
N ASP A 381 -14.25 -9.97 2.11
CA ASP A 381 -14.10 -10.49 3.48
C ASP A 381 -13.04 -9.72 4.29
N TYR A 382 -11.98 -9.23 3.64
CA TYR A 382 -11.01 -8.37 4.29
C TYR A 382 -11.62 -7.05 4.74
N ASP A 383 -12.37 -6.38 3.86
CA ASP A 383 -13.01 -5.11 4.16
C ASP A 383 -14.06 -5.27 5.26
N TYR A 384 -14.80 -6.38 5.25
CA TYR A 384 -15.73 -6.73 6.32
C TYR A 384 -15.04 -6.95 7.67
N GLN A 385 -13.97 -7.75 7.72
CA GLN A 385 -13.24 -7.99 8.96
C GLN A 385 -12.54 -6.73 9.48
N LYS A 386 -12.10 -5.85 8.58
CA LYS A 386 -11.58 -4.53 8.93
C LYS A 386 -12.67 -3.66 9.54
N PHE A 387 -13.85 -3.58 8.91
CA PHE A 387 -15.01 -2.87 9.44
C PHE A 387 -15.40 -3.37 10.84
N LEU A 388 -15.47 -4.68 11.06
CA LEU A 388 -15.77 -5.26 12.37
C LEU A 388 -14.70 -4.94 13.42
N THR A 389 -13.43 -4.83 13.01
CA THR A 389 -12.34 -4.44 13.92
C THR A 389 -12.49 -2.98 14.32
N ASP A 390 -12.68 -2.09 13.34
CA ASP A 390 -12.90 -0.65 13.57
C ASP A 390 -14.13 -0.42 14.47
N PHE A 391 -15.22 -1.15 14.23
CA PHE A 391 -16.43 -1.14 15.07
C PHE A 391 -16.13 -1.51 16.53
N ARG A 392 -15.44 -2.63 16.78
CA ARG A 392 -15.12 -3.10 18.14
C ARG A 392 -14.24 -2.11 18.87
N ASP A 393 -13.23 -1.57 18.21
CA ASP A 393 -12.29 -0.62 18.79
C ASP A 393 -13.00 0.69 19.16
N LEU A 394 -13.80 1.25 18.25
CA LEU A 394 -14.58 2.47 18.49
C LEU A 394 -15.63 2.28 19.59
N ALA A 395 -16.37 1.16 19.58
CA ALA A 395 -17.36 0.86 20.60
C ALA A 395 -16.70 0.69 22.00
N ALA A 396 -15.52 0.07 22.06
CA ALA A 396 -14.76 -0.05 23.30
C ALA A 396 -14.30 1.31 23.84
N VAL A 397 -13.85 2.20 22.96
CA VAL A 397 -13.48 3.57 23.33
C VAL A 397 -14.68 4.33 23.90
N ILE A 398 -15.84 4.28 23.24
CA ILE A 398 -17.05 4.94 23.77
C ILE A 398 -17.41 4.40 25.15
N LYS A 399 -17.44 3.07 25.32
CA LYS A 399 -17.74 2.45 26.61
C LYS A 399 -16.76 2.86 27.71
N SER A 400 -15.48 3.02 27.38
CA SER A 400 -14.47 3.53 28.31
C SER A 400 -14.75 4.98 28.72
N ILE A 401 -15.11 5.85 27.77
CA ILE A 401 -15.42 7.26 28.07
C ILE A 401 -16.69 7.36 28.92
N ILE A 402 -17.73 6.60 28.59
CA ILE A 402 -18.94 6.51 29.43
C ILE A 402 -18.55 6.12 30.86
N GLN A 403 -17.75 5.07 31.02
CA GLN A 403 -17.28 4.64 32.35
C GLN A 403 -16.53 5.75 33.11
N GLN A 404 -15.75 6.58 32.43
CA GLN A 404 -15.03 7.70 33.05
C GLN A 404 -15.96 8.84 33.48
N ILE A 405 -17.00 9.12 32.68
CA ILE A 405 -17.97 10.19 32.94
C ILE A 405 -18.99 9.78 34.00
N SER A 406 -19.34 8.50 34.10
CA SER A 406 -20.32 7.94 35.06
C SER A 406 -19.88 7.96 36.54
N SER A 407 -18.91 8.79 36.92
CA SER A 407 -18.58 8.98 38.33
C SER A 407 -19.71 9.71 39.06
N ASP A 408 -20.05 9.27 40.27
CA ASP A 408 -21.02 9.95 41.15
C ASP A 408 -20.38 11.02 42.05
N GLU A 409 -19.07 11.28 41.90
CA GLU A 409 -18.34 12.23 42.74
C GLU A 409 -18.85 13.66 42.54
N LEU A 410 -19.17 14.35 43.64
CA LEU A 410 -19.56 15.76 43.66
C LEU A 410 -18.72 16.51 44.68
N ALA A 411 -18.35 17.74 44.35
CA ALA A 411 -17.57 18.60 45.22
C ALA A 411 -18.41 19.19 46.36
N ARG A 412 -17.72 19.66 47.41
CA ARG A 412 -18.33 20.29 48.59
C ARG A 412 -17.92 21.75 48.75
N ASP A 413 -17.27 22.31 47.73
CA ASP A 413 -16.83 23.68 47.64
C ASP A 413 -16.82 24.14 46.17
N VAL A 414 -16.78 25.46 45.97
CA VAL A 414 -16.81 26.07 44.63
C VAL A 414 -15.59 25.66 43.80
N PRO A 415 -14.33 25.74 44.31
CA PRO A 415 -13.17 25.38 43.49
C PRO A 415 -13.15 23.90 43.09
N GLY A 416 -13.62 22.99 43.95
CA GLY A 416 -13.74 21.58 43.61
C GLY A 416 -14.80 21.33 42.53
N ALA A 417 -15.93 22.04 42.58
CA ALA A 417 -16.99 21.92 41.57
C ALA A 417 -16.51 22.43 40.20
N GLU A 418 -15.84 23.60 40.17
CA GLU A 418 -15.22 24.15 38.96
C GLU A 418 -14.16 23.20 38.37
N ALA A 419 -13.33 22.57 39.21
CA ALA A 419 -12.32 21.61 38.75
C ALA A 419 -12.95 20.34 38.14
N LEU A 420 -14.06 19.85 38.69
CA LEU A 420 -14.80 18.72 38.11
C LEU A 420 -15.43 19.08 36.76
N LEU A 421 -15.98 20.29 36.62
CA LEU A 421 -16.52 20.80 35.34
C LEU A 421 -15.42 20.93 34.29
N GLU A 422 -14.26 21.49 34.65
CA GLU A 422 -13.13 21.62 33.72
C GLU A 422 -12.69 20.24 33.20
N ARG A 423 -12.54 19.25 34.08
CA ARG A 423 -12.24 17.86 33.69
C ARG A 423 -13.33 17.25 32.81
N HIS A 424 -14.60 17.58 33.05
CA HIS A 424 -15.71 17.12 32.21
C HIS A 424 -15.67 17.75 30.80
N HIS A 425 -15.23 19.00 30.67
CA HIS A 425 -14.96 19.65 29.39
C HIS A 425 -13.73 19.08 28.67
N GLU A 426 -12.72 18.60 29.40
CA GLU A 426 -11.61 17.83 28.79
C GLU A 426 -12.14 16.54 28.14
N HIS A 427 -13.02 15.80 28.82
CA HIS A 427 -13.68 14.63 28.23
C HIS A 427 -14.50 15.00 26.98
N ARG A 428 -15.18 16.15 26.97
CA ARG A 428 -15.86 16.65 25.76
C ARG A 428 -14.90 16.84 24.59
N SER A 429 -13.76 17.47 24.85
CA SER A 429 -12.72 17.68 23.83
C SER A 429 -12.19 16.35 23.29
N GLU A 430 -12.07 15.33 24.15
CA GLU A 430 -11.67 13.97 23.77
C GLU A 430 -12.69 13.26 22.85
N ILE A 431 -13.98 13.50 23.09
CA ILE A 431 -15.09 12.99 22.27
C ILE A 431 -15.06 13.68 20.90
N ASP A 432 -14.98 15.01 20.89
CA ASP A 432 -15.02 15.82 19.66
C ASP A 432 -13.81 15.53 18.76
N ALA A 433 -12.61 15.33 19.34
CA ALA A 433 -11.41 14.96 18.60
C ALA A 433 -11.55 13.63 17.82
N ARG A 434 -12.46 12.75 18.23
CA ARG A 434 -12.73 11.47 17.56
C ARG A 434 -13.84 11.52 16.52
N SER A 435 -14.51 12.65 16.36
CA SER A 435 -15.58 12.82 15.36
C SER A 435 -15.16 12.35 13.96
N GLY A 436 -13.94 12.68 13.53
CA GLY A 436 -13.42 12.25 12.22
C GLY A 436 -13.24 10.72 12.09
N ALA A 437 -12.91 10.02 13.16
CA ALA A 437 -12.78 8.56 13.14
C ALA A 437 -14.14 7.87 12.99
N PHE A 438 -15.17 8.39 13.65
CA PHE A 438 -16.54 7.89 13.48
C PHE A 438 -17.09 8.18 12.08
N GLN A 439 -16.84 9.39 11.54
CA GLN A 439 -17.25 9.70 10.17
C GLN A 439 -16.59 8.76 9.16
N ALA A 440 -15.28 8.52 9.30
CA ALA A 440 -14.57 7.58 8.42
C ALA A 440 -15.12 6.14 8.52
N PHE A 441 -15.51 5.70 9.72
CA PHE A 441 -16.15 4.40 9.94
C PHE A 441 -17.54 4.32 9.28
N GLU A 442 -18.36 5.36 9.42
CA GLU A 442 -19.68 5.45 8.79
C GLU A 442 -19.58 5.51 7.27
N ASP A 443 -18.68 6.34 6.73
CA ASP A 443 -18.43 6.44 5.30
C ASP A 443 -17.97 5.09 4.75
N PHE A 444 -17.02 4.42 5.41
CA PHE A 444 -16.54 3.10 5.01
C PHE A 444 -17.66 2.06 5.02
N GLY A 445 -18.50 2.04 6.05
CA GLY A 445 -19.66 1.14 6.10
C GLY A 445 -20.69 1.43 5.00
N ASN A 446 -20.99 2.70 4.74
CA ASN A 446 -21.92 3.11 3.68
C ASN A 446 -21.37 2.79 2.28
N ASP A 447 -20.08 2.97 2.05
CA ASP A 447 -19.42 2.61 0.79
C ASP A 447 -19.54 1.10 0.51
N LEU A 448 -19.35 0.26 1.53
CA LEU A 448 -19.56 -1.19 1.41
C LEU A 448 -21.02 -1.54 1.10
N ILE A 449 -21.98 -0.87 1.74
CA ILE A 449 -23.41 -1.08 1.45
C ILE A 449 -23.75 -0.66 0.01
N ASN A 450 -23.25 0.49 -0.43
CA ASN A 450 -23.46 1.01 -1.79
C ASN A 450 -22.82 0.11 -2.87
N ALA A 451 -21.74 -0.58 -2.52
CA ALA A 451 -21.08 -1.57 -3.36
C ALA A 451 -21.79 -2.94 -3.37
N GLU A 452 -22.97 -3.07 -2.73
CA GLU A 452 -23.71 -4.33 -2.60
C GLU A 452 -22.89 -5.47 -1.96
N HIS A 453 -22.02 -5.11 -1.00
CA HIS A 453 -21.16 -6.05 -0.30
C HIS A 453 -21.97 -7.19 0.36
N PHE A 454 -21.45 -8.43 0.33
CA PHE A 454 -22.19 -9.64 0.78
C PHE A 454 -22.70 -9.56 2.23
N ALA A 455 -21.97 -8.86 3.10
CA ALA A 455 -22.31 -8.63 4.50
C ALA A 455 -23.10 -7.33 4.76
N GLY A 456 -23.66 -6.69 3.72
CA GLY A 456 -24.28 -5.37 3.80
C GLY A 456 -25.34 -5.20 4.90
N GLU A 457 -26.16 -6.24 5.16
CA GLU A 457 -27.18 -6.19 6.21
C GLU A 457 -26.58 -6.18 7.63
N ASP A 458 -25.54 -6.98 7.90
CA ASP A 458 -24.84 -6.94 9.20
C ASP A 458 -24.08 -5.62 9.35
N ILE A 459 -23.41 -5.13 8.30
CA ILE A 459 -22.75 -3.81 8.30
C ILE A 459 -23.74 -2.70 8.68
N LYS A 460 -24.92 -2.70 8.06
CA LYS A 460 -26.00 -1.75 8.37
C LYS A 460 -26.47 -1.87 9.82
N GLN A 461 -26.61 -3.09 10.33
CA GLN A 461 -26.96 -3.32 11.73
C GLN A 461 -25.89 -2.78 12.69
N ARG A 462 -24.61 -2.95 12.38
CA ARG A 462 -23.51 -2.41 13.20
C ARG A 462 -23.40 -0.90 13.16
N LEU A 463 -23.72 -0.27 12.02
CA LEU A 463 -23.81 1.18 11.93
C LEU A 463 -24.92 1.72 12.85
N LEU A 464 -26.08 1.06 12.88
CA LEU A 464 -27.17 1.42 13.80
C LEU A 464 -26.78 1.20 15.27
N GLU A 465 -26.11 0.09 15.60
CA GLU A 465 -25.59 -0.18 16.95
C GLU A 465 -24.57 0.89 17.38
N MET A 466 -23.70 1.34 16.46
CA MET A 466 -22.75 2.41 16.72
C MET A 466 -23.45 3.75 16.99
N ASP A 467 -24.48 4.09 16.21
CA ASP A 467 -25.27 5.31 16.42
C ASP A 467 -25.96 5.28 17.80
N GLU A 468 -26.55 4.15 18.20
CA GLU A 468 -27.16 3.99 19.52
C GLU A 468 -26.14 4.18 20.65
N ILE A 469 -24.95 3.56 20.54
CA ILE A 469 -23.87 3.72 21.53
C ILE A 469 -23.38 5.18 21.60
N ARG A 470 -23.32 5.89 20.47
CA ARG A 470 -22.96 7.31 20.41
C ARG A 470 -24.02 8.19 21.08
N GLN A 471 -25.31 7.91 20.86
CA GLN A 471 -26.39 8.62 21.52
C GLN A 471 -26.36 8.40 23.05
N GLN A 472 -26.06 7.19 23.51
CA GLN A 472 -25.88 6.89 24.93
C GLN A 472 -24.72 7.70 25.55
N LEU A 473 -23.60 7.84 24.84
CA LEU A 473 -22.48 8.68 25.27
C LEU A 473 -22.89 10.14 25.43
N GLU A 474 -23.60 10.70 24.44
CA GLU A 474 -24.04 12.09 24.49
C GLU A 474 -25.03 12.33 25.64
N SER A 475 -25.97 11.40 25.86
CA SER A 475 -26.89 11.44 27.01
C SER A 475 -26.14 11.40 28.33
N ALA A 476 -25.22 10.44 28.51
CA ALA A 476 -24.43 10.31 29.74
C ALA A 476 -23.55 11.53 30.00
N TRP A 477 -22.95 12.11 28.95
CA TRP A 477 -22.16 13.34 29.07
C TRP A 477 -23.02 14.53 29.50
N LYS A 478 -24.22 14.68 28.92
CA LYS A 478 -25.15 15.75 29.27
C LYS A 478 -25.71 15.59 30.68
N GLU A 479 -26.16 14.40 31.05
CA GLU A 479 -26.66 14.12 32.41
C GLU A 479 -25.59 14.41 33.47
N ARG A 480 -24.33 14.05 33.20
CA ARG A 480 -23.22 14.40 34.09
C ARG A 480 -22.93 15.90 34.12
N GLN A 481 -23.04 16.60 32.98
CA GLN A 481 -22.88 18.05 32.92
C GLN A 481 -23.93 18.74 33.79
N ASP A 482 -25.22 18.43 33.56
CA ASP A 482 -26.34 19.00 34.31
C ASP A 482 -26.12 18.78 35.82
N LYS A 483 -25.66 17.58 36.21
CA LYS A 483 -25.37 17.27 37.62
C LYS A 483 -24.22 18.09 38.23
N LEU A 484 -23.16 18.34 37.45
CA LEU A 484 -22.02 19.13 37.89
C LEU A 484 -22.36 20.62 37.96
N ASP A 485 -23.15 21.12 37.01
CA ASP A 485 -23.67 22.49 37.01
C ASP A 485 -24.57 22.73 38.23
N GLU A 486 -25.53 21.83 38.50
CA GLU A 486 -26.34 21.85 39.74
C GLU A 486 -25.45 21.84 41.00
N CYS A 487 -24.39 21.02 41.01
CA CYS A 487 -23.44 20.99 42.12
C CYS A 487 -22.73 22.34 42.33
N LEU A 488 -22.26 22.99 41.27
CA LEU A 488 -21.64 24.31 41.35
C LEU A 488 -22.63 25.36 41.87
N GLU A 489 -23.86 25.36 41.37
CA GLU A 489 -24.93 26.26 41.83
C GLU A 489 -25.22 26.08 43.33
N LEU A 490 -25.28 24.82 43.81
CA LEU A 490 -25.43 24.52 45.22
C LEU A 490 -24.26 25.06 46.07
N GLN A 491 -23.01 24.87 45.63
CA GLN A 491 -21.84 25.36 46.37
C GLN A 491 -21.76 26.89 46.39
N LEU A 492 -22.16 27.55 45.31
CA LEU A 492 -22.29 29.01 45.26
C LEU A 492 -23.36 29.51 46.24
N PHE A 493 -24.52 28.85 46.28
CA PHE A 493 -25.59 29.16 47.23
C PHE A 493 -25.13 29.02 48.68
N TYR A 494 -24.43 27.93 49.03
CA TYR A 494 -23.91 27.72 50.39
C TYR A 494 -22.84 28.75 50.77
N ARG A 495 -21.89 29.05 49.86
CA ARG A 495 -20.90 30.12 50.09
C ARG A 495 -21.58 31.47 50.37
N ASP A 496 -22.61 31.81 49.62
CA ASP A 496 -23.33 33.07 49.78
C ASP A 496 -24.16 33.09 51.07
N CYS A 497 -24.74 31.96 51.49
CA CYS A 497 -25.35 31.79 52.80
C CYS A 497 -24.33 32.03 53.93
N ASP A 498 -23.16 31.39 53.85
CA ASP A 498 -22.10 31.51 54.86
C ASP A 498 -21.59 32.95 54.95
N THR A 499 -21.47 33.63 53.81
CA THR A 499 -21.08 35.05 53.73
C THR A 499 -22.14 35.93 54.41
N ALA A 500 -23.43 35.68 54.14
CA ALA A 500 -24.52 36.39 54.78
C ALA A 500 -24.57 36.14 56.30
N GLU A 501 -24.42 34.90 56.73
CA GLU A 501 -24.41 34.52 58.14
C GLU A 501 -23.23 35.12 58.90
N THR A 502 -22.03 35.11 58.33
CA THR A 502 -20.84 35.74 58.93
C THR A 502 -21.04 37.25 59.09
N TRP A 503 -21.66 37.90 58.10
CA TRP A 503 -22.02 39.31 58.20
C TRP A 503 -23.05 39.53 59.32
N MET A 504 -24.10 38.70 59.39
CA MET A 504 -25.13 38.80 60.42
C MET A 504 -24.56 38.58 61.82
N GLU A 505 -23.70 37.59 62.00
CA GLU A 505 -23.03 37.29 63.28
C GLU A 505 -22.21 38.46 63.80
N SER A 506 -21.43 39.09 62.92
CA SER A 506 -20.64 40.28 63.25
C SER A 506 -21.54 41.42 63.75
N ARG A 507 -22.73 41.59 63.15
CA ARG A 507 -23.69 42.62 63.54
C ARG A 507 -24.47 42.28 64.81
N GLU A 508 -24.89 41.05 64.98
CA GLU A 508 -25.50 40.54 66.22
C GLU A 508 -24.56 40.76 67.41
N LYS A 509 -23.26 40.53 67.22
CA LYS A 509 -22.25 40.79 68.25
C LYS A 509 -22.11 42.29 68.54
N ALA A 510 -22.04 43.12 67.50
CA ALA A 510 -21.95 44.58 67.64
C ALA A 510 -23.14 45.17 68.42
N LEU A 511 -24.37 44.66 68.21
CA LEU A 511 -25.57 45.09 68.94
C LEU A 511 -25.55 44.68 70.43
N LYS A 512 -24.86 43.58 70.78
CA LYS A 512 -24.74 43.13 72.18
C LYS A 512 -23.70 43.92 72.97
N ASP A 513 -22.65 44.40 72.30
CA ASP A 513 -21.52 45.11 72.93
C ASP A 513 -21.80 46.61 73.21
N GLU A 514 -23.05 47.08 73.05
CA GLU A 514 -23.51 48.48 73.21
C GLU A 514 -23.49 49.04 74.65
N ALA A 515 -22.53 48.64 75.47
CA ALA A 515 -22.41 49.14 76.83
C ALA A 515 -21.76 50.53 76.94
N VAL A 516 -21.01 51.02 75.94
CA VAL A 516 -20.19 52.25 76.12
C VAL A 516 -19.91 53.02 74.82
N GLU A 517 -20.88 53.74 74.26
CA GLU A 517 -20.54 54.76 73.23
C GLU A 517 -21.36 56.06 73.34
N VAL A 518 -20.68 57.16 72.99
CA VAL A 518 -21.21 58.53 72.98
C VAL A 518 -22.30 58.66 71.91
N VAL A 519 -23.42 59.28 72.26
CA VAL A 519 -24.66 59.32 71.46
C VAL A 519 -24.47 59.87 70.04
N GLU A 520 -23.60 60.85 69.82
CA GLU A 520 -23.31 61.37 68.46
C GLU A 520 -22.58 60.37 67.55
N ALA A 521 -21.68 59.54 68.10
CA ALA A 521 -21.02 58.47 67.34
C ALA A 521 -22.01 57.34 67.00
N ALA A 522 -22.97 57.09 67.90
CA ALA A 522 -24.05 56.15 67.68
C ALA A 522 -25.03 56.63 66.59
N ILE A 523 -25.31 57.93 66.49
CA ILE A 523 -26.18 58.51 65.43
C ILE A 523 -25.53 58.45 64.04
N LYS A 524 -24.23 58.78 63.92
CA LYS A 524 -23.54 58.62 62.63
C LYS A 524 -23.47 57.15 62.21
N ARG A 525 -23.25 56.26 63.18
CA ARG A 525 -23.29 54.82 62.94
C ARG A 525 -24.70 54.36 62.53
N HIS A 526 -25.76 54.99 63.02
CA HIS A 526 -27.15 54.71 62.64
C HIS A 526 -27.44 54.98 61.15
N GLU A 527 -26.96 56.08 60.58
CA GLU A 527 -27.11 56.32 59.12
C GLU A 527 -26.34 55.30 58.28
N ASP A 528 -25.14 54.92 58.73
CA ASP A 528 -24.33 53.88 58.09
C ASP A 528 -24.99 52.48 58.24
N PHE A 529 -25.69 52.23 59.35
CA PHE A 529 -26.49 51.02 59.56
C PHE A 529 -27.68 50.96 58.59
N ASP A 530 -28.41 52.05 58.38
CA ASP A 530 -29.55 52.05 57.43
C ASP A 530 -29.10 51.73 56.00
N LYS A 531 -27.94 52.24 55.59
CA LYS A 531 -27.34 51.89 54.27
C LYS A 531 -26.90 50.43 54.23
N ALA A 532 -26.27 49.93 55.30
CA ALA A 532 -25.81 48.55 55.39
C ALA A 532 -26.97 47.54 55.43
N ILE A 533 -28.07 47.86 56.13
CA ILE A 533 -29.29 47.04 56.17
C ILE A 533 -29.91 46.95 54.79
N LYS A 534 -30.09 48.07 54.08
CA LYS A 534 -30.65 48.06 52.72
C LYS A 534 -29.79 47.22 51.77
N ALA A 535 -28.48 47.45 51.78
CA ALA A 535 -27.55 46.68 50.94
C ALA A 535 -27.56 45.17 51.25
N GLN A 536 -27.74 44.80 52.53
CA GLN A 536 -27.85 43.40 52.91
C GLN A 536 -29.24 42.83 52.58
N GLU A 537 -30.31 43.60 52.70
CA GLU A 537 -31.67 43.19 52.33
C GLU A 537 -31.73 42.79 50.86
N ASP A 538 -31.10 43.56 49.98
CA ASP A 538 -30.99 43.23 48.55
C ASP A 538 -30.25 41.91 48.33
N LYS A 539 -29.15 41.67 49.06
CA LYS A 539 -28.40 40.40 48.97
C LYS A 539 -29.22 39.20 49.47
N ILE A 540 -29.94 39.35 50.58
CA ILE A 540 -30.81 38.29 51.12
C ILE A 540 -31.97 38.01 50.15
N ASN A 541 -32.53 39.04 49.51
CA ASN A 541 -33.56 38.87 48.49
C ASN A 541 -33.03 38.15 47.25
N ASN A 542 -31.82 38.47 46.79
CA ASN A 542 -31.17 37.75 45.69
C ASN A 542 -30.90 36.29 46.05
N LEU A 543 -30.41 36.02 47.26
CA LEU A 543 -30.19 34.66 47.77
C LEU A 543 -31.50 33.86 47.82
N LYS A 544 -32.60 34.49 48.26
CA LYS A 544 -33.94 33.90 48.25
C LYS A 544 -34.43 33.61 46.83
N GLN A 545 -34.24 34.54 45.90
CA GLN A 545 -34.63 34.32 44.50
C GLN A 545 -33.83 33.17 43.88
N PHE A 546 -32.52 33.12 44.12
CA PHE A 546 -31.65 32.07 43.62
C PHE A 546 -32.05 30.70 44.17
N ALA A 547 -32.24 30.57 45.49
CA ALA A 547 -32.71 29.33 46.10
C ALA A 547 -34.08 28.86 45.55
N ASN A 548 -35.06 29.77 45.44
CA ASN A 548 -36.36 29.44 44.88
C ASN A 548 -36.26 28.99 43.41
N GLN A 549 -35.35 29.58 42.64
CA GLN A 549 -35.09 29.17 41.27
C GLN A 549 -34.58 27.73 41.23
N LEU A 550 -33.55 27.40 42.03
CA LEU A 550 -33.01 26.04 42.11
C LEU A 550 -34.10 25.02 42.50
N VAL A 551 -34.91 25.34 43.51
CA VAL A 551 -36.02 24.47 43.95
C VAL A 551 -37.07 24.30 42.85
N SER A 552 -37.39 25.37 42.11
CA SER A 552 -38.37 25.32 41.02
C SER A 552 -37.89 24.51 39.80
N GLN A 553 -36.56 24.41 39.63
CA GLN A 553 -35.92 23.60 38.59
C GLN A 553 -35.73 22.13 39.00
N ASP A 554 -36.32 21.72 40.14
CA ASP A 554 -36.23 20.37 40.69
C ASP A 554 -34.80 19.92 41.06
N HIS A 555 -33.97 20.87 41.50
CA HIS A 555 -32.59 20.62 41.91
C HIS A 555 -32.49 19.46 42.92
N TYR A 556 -31.49 18.59 42.76
CA TYR A 556 -31.37 17.34 43.52
C TYR A 556 -31.32 17.50 45.05
N GLU A 557 -30.79 18.62 45.55
CA GLU A 557 -30.77 19.00 46.97
C GLU A 557 -31.83 20.05 47.35
N LYS A 558 -32.96 20.13 46.63
CA LYS A 558 -34.02 21.13 46.88
C LYS A 558 -34.46 21.24 48.35
N ALA A 559 -34.59 20.12 49.06
CA ALA A 559 -34.98 20.10 50.46
C ALA A 559 -33.91 20.72 51.38
N GLY A 560 -32.63 20.44 51.10
CA GLY A 560 -31.50 21.02 51.84
C GLY A 560 -31.32 22.51 51.55
N ILE A 561 -31.58 22.94 50.30
CA ILE A 561 -31.60 24.35 49.91
C ILE A 561 -32.70 25.11 50.65
N ASP A 562 -33.94 24.60 50.66
CA ASP A 562 -35.07 25.21 51.36
C ASP A 562 -34.79 25.35 52.86
N ASP A 563 -34.32 24.30 53.53
CA ASP A 563 -33.98 24.31 54.95
C ASP A 563 -32.86 25.33 55.26
N ARG A 564 -31.80 25.37 54.45
CA ARG A 564 -30.71 26.34 54.61
C ARG A 564 -31.21 27.77 54.39
N LEU A 565 -32.04 28.01 53.39
CA LEU A 565 -32.62 29.32 53.11
C LEU A 565 -33.47 29.81 54.29
N GLN A 566 -34.35 28.96 54.82
CA GLN A 566 -35.22 29.35 55.94
C GLN A 566 -34.41 29.74 57.18
N ARG A 567 -33.34 28.99 57.50
CA ARG A 567 -32.43 29.38 58.60
C ARG A 567 -31.84 30.79 58.42
N VAL A 568 -31.40 31.12 57.20
CA VAL A 568 -30.84 32.44 56.88
C VAL A 568 -31.92 33.52 56.99
N LEU A 569 -33.14 33.26 56.48
CA LEU A 569 -34.26 34.21 56.53
C LEU A 569 -34.76 34.47 57.96
N ASP A 570 -34.85 33.44 58.79
CA ASP A 570 -35.27 33.56 60.19
C ASP A 570 -34.26 34.39 60.99
N ARG A 571 -32.96 34.11 60.79
CA ARG A 571 -31.87 34.87 61.42
C ARG A 571 -31.87 36.33 60.94
N TRP A 572 -32.03 36.57 59.63
CA TRP A 572 -32.14 37.91 59.07
C TRP A 572 -33.32 38.68 59.64
N THR A 573 -34.49 38.05 59.75
CA THR A 573 -35.70 38.67 60.31
C THR A 573 -35.49 39.07 61.76
N SER A 574 -34.89 38.17 62.56
CA SER A 574 -34.58 38.42 63.97
C SER A 574 -33.59 39.56 64.15
N LEU A 575 -32.50 39.57 63.37
CA LEU A 575 -31.50 40.63 63.41
C LEU A 575 -32.07 41.97 62.96
N ARG A 576 -32.86 41.99 61.88
CA ARG A 576 -33.52 43.21 61.38
C ARG A 576 -34.42 43.81 62.46
N GLN A 577 -35.20 42.98 63.16
CA GLN A 577 -36.03 43.44 64.26
C GLN A 577 -35.18 44.03 65.39
N ALA A 578 -34.12 43.34 65.82
CA ALA A 578 -33.21 43.83 66.86
C ALA A 578 -32.56 45.18 66.48
N MET A 579 -32.17 45.35 65.21
CA MET A 579 -31.63 46.61 64.69
C MET A 579 -32.67 47.74 64.66
N MET A 580 -33.92 47.43 64.31
CA MET A 580 -35.02 48.42 64.34
C MET A 580 -35.33 48.87 65.78
N GLU A 581 -35.34 47.93 66.72
CA GLU A 581 -35.52 48.23 68.15
C GLU A 581 -34.37 49.07 68.68
N TYR A 582 -33.13 48.73 68.33
CA TYR A 582 -31.95 49.55 68.66
C TYR A 582 -32.05 50.97 68.10
N ARG A 583 -32.46 51.11 66.83
CA ARG A 583 -32.73 52.42 66.22
C ARG A 583 -33.77 53.22 66.98
N SER A 584 -34.88 52.59 67.38
CA SER A 584 -35.92 53.28 68.16
C SER A 584 -35.36 53.79 69.48
N ARG A 585 -34.65 52.93 70.22
CA ARG A 585 -33.99 53.29 71.49
C ARG A 585 -32.99 54.43 71.33
N LEU A 586 -32.21 54.43 70.25
CA LEU A 586 -31.24 55.48 70.00
C LEU A 586 -31.92 56.83 69.70
N GLY A 587 -32.97 56.82 68.88
CA GLY A 587 -33.77 58.03 68.59
C GLY A 587 -34.46 58.59 69.84
N GLU A 588 -34.92 57.71 70.74
CA GLU A 588 -35.45 58.09 72.05
C GLU A 588 -34.38 58.74 72.92
N SER A 589 -33.18 58.12 73.01
CA SER A 589 -32.04 58.69 73.73
C SER A 589 -31.61 60.04 73.17
N GLN A 590 -31.61 60.23 71.85
CA GLN A 590 -31.31 61.51 71.21
C GLN A 590 -32.33 62.58 71.61
N THR A 591 -33.62 62.27 71.51
CA THR A 591 -34.70 63.20 71.88
C THR A 591 -34.61 63.61 73.36
N LEU A 592 -34.26 62.67 74.25
CA LEU A 592 -34.05 62.94 75.67
C LEU A 592 -32.84 63.86 75.93
N GLN A 593 -31.75 63.69 75.16
CA GLN A 593 -30.57 64.57 75.26
C GLN A 593 -30.87 65.97 74.73
N ASP A 594 -31.56 66.10 73.60
CA ASP A 594 -32.00 67.39 73.07
C ASP A 594 -32.90 68.12 74.07
N PHE A 595 -33.88 67.43 74.65
CA PHE A 595 -34.69 67.98 75.73
C PHE A 595 -33.84 68.44 76.92
N SER A 596 -32.88 67.63 77.35
CA SER A 596 -32.04 67.95 78.51
C SER A 596 -31.18 69.21 78.26
N ARG A 597 -30.58 69.34 77.07
CA ARG A 597 -29.83 70.54 76.65
C ARG A 597 -30.76 71.75 76.59
N ASP A 598 -31.89 71.64 75.90
CA ASP A 598 -32.81 72.76 75.72
C ASP A 598 -33.41 73.23 77.07
N ALA A 599 -33.66 72.28 77.99
CA ALA A 599 -34.07 72.56 79.36
C ALA A 599 -32.98 73.29 80.17
N GLU A 600 -31.71 72.87 80.09
CA GLU A 600 -30.58 73.57 80.73
C GLU A 600 -30.46 75.01 80.25
N GLU A 601 -30.55 75.23 78.93
CA GLU A 601 -30.49 76.57 78.35
C GLU A 601 -31.63 77.47 78.84
N ILE A 602 -32.84 76.91 78.98
CA ILE A 602 -34.02 77.67 79.39
C ILE A 602 -34.06 77.92 80.88
N GLU A 603 -33.65 76.97 81.71
CA GLU A 603 -33.44 77.18 83.15
C GLU A 603 -32.40 78.29 83.38
N ALA A 604 -31.27 78.26 82.67
CA ALA A 604 -30.24 79.30 82.76
C ALA A 604 -30.78 80.66 82.32
N TRP A 605 -31.57 80.71 81.24
CA TRP A 605 -32.19 81.94 80.77
C TRP A 605 -33.23 82.48 81.76
N ILE A 606 -34.12 81.65 82.31
CA ILE A 606 -35.11 82.07 83.31
C ILE A 606 -34.40 82.61 84.56
N ALA A 607 -33.33 81.96 85.01
CA ALA A 607 -32.54 82.41 86.16
C ALA A 607 -31.93 83.81 85.94
N ASP A 608 -31.32 84.06 84.77
CA ASP A 608 -30.79 85.38 84.40
C ASP A 608 -31.89 86.45 84.38
N LYS A 609 -33.05 86.14 83.79
CA LYS A 609 -34.20 87.07 83.75
C LYS A 609 -34.81 87.30 85.12
N LEU A 610 -34.85 86.30 86.00
CA LEU A 610 -35.30 86.45 87.39
C LEU A 610 -34.39 87.38 88.18
N ALA A 611 -33.07 87.28 87.98
CA ALA A 611 -32.11 88.22 88.56
C ALA A 611 -32.40 89.65 88.06
N ALA A 612 -32.50 89.85 86.75
CA ALA A 612 -32.81 91.16 86.16
C ALA A 612 -34.16 91.75 86.62
N ALA A 613 -35.19 90.93 86.82
CA ALA A 613 -36.48 91.37 87.33
C ALA A 613 -36.41 91.83 88.80
N SER A 614 -35.46 91.30 89.58
CA SER A 614 -35.34 91.51 91.03
C SER A 614 -34.41 92.67 91.42
N ASP A 615 -33.51 93.09 90.52
CA ASP A 615 -32.34 93.91 90.87
C ASP A 615 -32.58 95.44 90.98
N GLU A 616 -33.83 95.92 90.89
CA GLU A 616 -34.09 97.36 90.98
C GLU A 616 -35.05 97.72 92.13
N PRO A 617 -34.56 98.43 93.16
CA PRO A 617 -35.45 99.07 94.13
C PRO A 617 -36.18 100.24 93.45
N VAL A 618 -37.52 100.16 93.38
CA VAL A 618 -38.43 101.20 92.84
C VAL A 618 -38.46 102.47 93.73
N LYS A 619 -37.51 102.63 94.66
CA LYS A 619 -37.51 103.70 95.67
C LYS A 619 -36.87 105.03 95.22
N GLU A 620 -36.16 105.07 94.10
CA GLU A 620 -35.53 106.30 93.61
C GLU A 620 -36.41 107.03 92.57
N THR A 621 -36.80 108.26 92.89
CA THR A 621 -37.75 109.12 92.15
C THR A 621 -37.17 109.81 90.90
N GLN A 622 -35.92 109.53 90.53
CA GLN A 622 -35.31 110.08 89.31
C GLN A 622 -35.40 109.06 88.16
N ASN A 623 -35.86 109.51 86.97
CA ASN A 623 -35.94 108.76 85.71
C ASN A 623 -36.95 107.59 85.63
N LEU A 624 -38.14 107.74 86.22
CA LEU A 624 -39.19 106.71 86.22
C LEU A 624 -39.70 106.31 84.82
N GLN A 625 -39.79 107.27 83.88
CA GLN A 625 -40.23 107.02 82.49
C GLN A 625 -39.28 106.08 81.74
N SER A 626 -37.95 106.26 81.89
CA SER A 626 -36.95 105.37 81.28
C SER A 626 -37.02 103.96 81.88
N LYS A 627 -37.21 103.84 83.20
CA LYS A 627 -37.41 102.54 83.87
C LYS A 627 -38.68 101.82 83.38
N SER A 628 -39.78 102.55 83.20
CA SER A 628 -41.02 101.98 82.64
C SER A 628 -40.84 101.48 81.21
N GLN A 629 -40.14 102.23 80.35
CA GLN A 629 -39.92 101.83 78.96
C GLN A 629 -38.99 100.60 78.85
N LYS A 630 -37.92 100.54 79.66
CA LYS A 630 -37.05 99.35 79.77
C LYS A 630 -37.82 98.13 80.27
N HIS A 631 -38.68 98.29 81.27
CA HIS A 631 -39.52 97.20 81.78
C HIS A 631 -40.58 96.75 80.76
N GLN A 632 -41.14 97.67 79.97
CA GLN A 632 -42.05 97.31 78.87
C GLN A 632 -41.34 96.49 77.78
N ALA A 633 -40.08 96.80 77.47
CA ALA A 633 -39.25 95.99 76.58
C ALA A 633 -38.96 94.60 77.18
N PHE A 634 -38.68 94.51 78.49
CA PHE A 634 -38.51 93.24 79.20
C PHE A 634 -39.79 92.36 79.16
N VAL A 635 -40.97 92.95 79.37
CA VAL A 635 -42.25 92.22 79.25
C VAL A 635 -42.49 91.73 77.83
N ALA A 636 -42.13 92.51 76.80
CA ALA A 636 -42.22 92.06 75.41
C ALA A 636 -41.24 90.91 75.11
N GLU A 637 -40.03 90.92 75.70
CA GLU A 637 -39.07 89.83 75.61
C GLU A 637 -39.61 88.54 76.26
N LEU A 638 -40.24 88.64 77.44
CA LEU A 638 -40.91 87.50 78.07
C LEU A 638 -42.04 86.96 77.18
N ALA A 639 -42.89 87.84 76.63
CA ALA A 639 -43.98 87.43 75.75
C ALA A 639 -43.44 86.64 74.53
N ALA A 640 -42.37 87.11 73.89
CA ALA A 640 -41.75 86.46 72.74
C ALA A 640 -41.14 85.07 73.06
N ASN A 641 -40.73 84.82 74.30
CA ASN A 641 -40.17 83.54 74.72
C ASN A 641 -41.21 82.55 75.26
N THR A 642 -42.49 82.96 75.36
CA THR A 642 -43.59 82.08 75.82
C THR A 642 -43.68 80.81 74.96
N ASP A 643 -43.57 80.94 73.64
CA ASP A 643 -43.66 79.79 72.72
C ASP A 643 -42.48 78.82 72.90
N ARG A 644 -41.28 79.33 73.22
CA ARG A 644 -40.09 78.50 73.50
C ARG A 644 -40.28 77.69 74.78
N ILE A 645 -40.84 78.30 75.83
CA ILE A 645 -41.19 77.61 77.09
C ILE A 645 -42.25 76.54 76.83
N GLN A 646 -43.32 76.87 76.09
CA GLN A 646 -44.36 75.90 75.75
C GLN A 646 -43.84 74.76 74.88
N SER A 647 -42.89 75.01 73.98
CA SER A 647 -42.26 73.99 73.15
C SER A 647 -41.49 72.96 73.98
N ILE A 648 -40.68 73.39 74.96
CA ILE A 648 -39.95 72.48 75.85
C ILE A 648 -40.90 71.71 76.77
N ILE A 649 -41.95 72.37 77.28
CA ILE A 649 -43.00 71.70 78.05
C ILE A 649 -43.69 70.63 77.21
N GLY A 650 -44.03 70.95 75.96
CA GLY A 650 -44.61 69.99 75.01
C GLY A 650 -43.68 68.82 74.71
N MET A 651 -42.39 69.10 74.51
CA MET A 651 -41.36 68.08 74.26
C MET A 651 -41.20 67.13 75.45
N GLY A 652 -41.06 67.67 76.67
CA GLY A 652 -40.92 66.86 77.88
C GLY A 652 -42.19 66.07 78.22
N LYS A 653 -43.39 66.66 78.07
CA LYS A 653 -44.65 65.92 78.23
C LYS A 653 -44.78 64.80 77.21
N GLY A 654 -44.43 65.05 75.95
CA GLY A 654 -44.43 64.03 74.90
C GLY A 654 -43.49 62.86 75.19
N LEU A 655 -42.32 63.13 75.79
CA LEU A 655 -41.39 62.09 76.25
C LEU A 655 -42.01 61.23 77.37
N ILE A 656 -42.67 61.85 78.35
CA ILE A 656 -43.34 61.14 79.47
C ILE A 656 -44.53 60.32 78.97
N ASP A 657 -45.42 60.93 78.18
CA ASP A 657 -46.64 60.29 77.65
C ASP A 657 -46.30 59.08 76.79
N SER A 658 -45.20 59.17 76.03
CA SER A 658 -44.72 58.08 75.18
C SER A 658 -43.87 57.04 75.94
N ARG A 659 -43.59 57.24 77.24
CA ARG A 659 -42.64 56.45 78.06
C ARG A 659 -41.24 56.32 77.43
N LYS A 660 -40.77 57.41 76.83
CA LYS A 660 -39.50 57.51 76.10
C LYS A 660 -38.40 58.19 76.92
N CYS A 661 -38.45 58.05 78.25
CA CYS A 661 -37.48 58.69 79.16
C CYS A 661 -36.42 57.71 79.67
N ALA A 662 -36.32 56.51 79.12
CA ALA A 662 -35.38 55.47 79.57
C ALA A 662 -35.46 55.19 81.09
N GLY A 663 -36.65 55.26 81.69
CA GLY A 663 -36.84 55.07 83.14
C GLY A 663 -36.63 56.35 83.98
N LEU A 664 -36.33 57.49 83.35
CA LEU A 664 -36.14 58.80 83.99
C LEU A 664 -37.40 59.68 83.90
N GLU A 665 -38.59 59.10 83.75
CA GLU A 665 -39.85 59.83 83.59
C GLU A 665 -40.08 60.81 84.75
N THR A 666 -39.81 60.38 85.99
CA THR A 666 -39.92 61.23 87.18
C THR A 666 -38.92 62.37 87.17
N THR A 667 -37.70 62.15 86.66
CA THR A 667 -36.67 63.20 86.56
C THR A 667 -37.07 64.25 85.54
N VAL A 668 -37.57 63.83 84.37
CA VAL A 668 -38.09 64.73 83.33
C VAL A 668 -39.30 65.52 83.87
N ASP A 669 -40.23 64.86 84.56
CA ASP A 669 -41.42 65.52 85.13
C ASP A 669 -41.06 66.56 86.19
N ASN A 670 -40.17 66.21 87.14
CA ASN A 670 -39.68 67.15 88.14
C ASN A 670 -39.02 68.38 87.51
N ARG A 671 -38.24 68.17 86.43
CA ARG A 671 -37.58 69.25 85.71
C ARG A 671 -38.57 70.16 84.98
N LEU A 672 -39.59 69.59 84.36
CA LEU A 672 -40.68 70.34 83.75
C LEU A 672 -41.44 71.19 84.78
N GLN A 673 -41.78 70.59 85.94
CA GLN A 673 -42.45 71.33 87.02
C GLN A 673 -41.59 72.50 87.50
N GLN A 674 -40.29 72.30 87.68
CA GLN A 674 -39.37 73.39 88.03
C GLN A 674 -39.34 74.51 86.99
N ILE A 675 -39.25 74.19 85.70
CA ILE A 675 -39.28 75.21 84.63
C ILE A 675 -40.62 75.98 84.63
N ILE A 676 -41.74 75.27 84.78
CA ILE A 676 -43.08 75.88 84.84
C ILE A 676 -43.18 76.83 86.04
N GLU A 677 -42.80 76.37 87.23
CA GLU A 677 -42.84 77.17 88.46
C GLU A 677 -41.93 78.40 88.37
N GLN A 678 -40.70 78.24 87.87
CA GLN A 678 -39.76 79.36 87.70
C GLN A 678 -40.26 80.37 86.66
N TRP A 679 -40.85 79.90 85.57
CA TRP A 679 -41.46 80.75 84.54
C TRP A 679 -42.66 81.54 85.08
N GLU A 680 -43.60 80.88 85.75
CA GLU A 680 -44.75 81.52 86.36
C GLU A 680 -44.32 82.55 87.41
N PHE A 681 -43.32 82.21 88.22
CA PHE A 681 -42.75 83.12 89.20
C PHE A 681 -42.09 84.35 88.56
N LEU A 682 -41.35 84.17 87.46
CA LEU A 682 -40.77 85.27 86.68
C LEU A 682 -41.84 86.20 86.10
N VAL A 683 -42.88 85.62 85.50
CA VAL A 683 -44.01 86.38 84.95
C VAL A 683 -44.73 87.16 86.06
N GLN A 684 -44.97 86.53 87.22
CA GLN A 684 -45.57 87.20 88.37
C GLN A 684 -44.70 88.33 88.90
N LYS A 685 -43.39 88.13 89.07
CA LYS A 685 -42.45 89.18 89.50
C LYS A 685 -42.42 90.35 88.53
N SER A 686 -42.42 90.08 87.22
CA SER A 686 -42.48 91.10 86.19
C SER A 686 -43.82 91.86 86.21
N SER A 687 -44.94 91.17 86.48
CA SER A 687 -46.26 91.78 86.66
C SER A 687 -46.30 92.70 87.89
N ASP A 688 -45.81 92.23 89.03
CA ASP A 688 -45.70 93.02 90.26
C ASP A 688 -44.84 94.27 90.07
N LYS A 689 -43.70 94.14 89.35
CA LYS A 689 -42.83 95.27 89.00
C LYS A 689 -43.54 96.26 88.08
N SER A 690 -44.33 95.78 87.11
CA SER A 690 -45.16 96.62 86.25
C SER A 690 -46.19 97.42 87.05
N LEU A 691 -46.88 96.78 88.01
CA LEU A 691 -47.84 97.43 88.88
C LEU A 691 -47.18 98.48 89.77
N LYS A 692 -46.06 98.13 90.43
CA LYS A 692 -45.29 99.06 91.27
C LYS A 692 -44.77 100.27 90.48
N LEU A 693 -44.30 100.07 89.25
CA LEU A 693 -43.88 101.18 88.38
C LEU A 693 -45.06 102.06 87.95
N LYS A 694 -46.24 101.49 87.69
CA LYS A 694 -47.47 102.26 87.42
C LYS A 694 -47.91 103.05 88.65
N GLU A 695 -47.88 102.45 89.84
CA GLU A 695 -48.24 103.10 91.10
C GLU A 695 -47.26 104.24 91.44
N ALA A 696 -45.96 103.99 91.32
CA ALA A 696 -44.92 105.00 91.51
C ALA A 696 -45.04 106.15 90.49
N SER A 697 -45.41 105.85 89.24
CA SER A 697 -45.69 106.85 88.20
C SER A 697 -46.90 107.70 88.59
N ARG A 698 -47.99 107.07 89.05
CA ARG A 698 -49.19 107.77 89.51
C ARG A 698 -48.90 108.64 90.74
N GLN A 699 -48.09 108.14 91.68
CA GLN A 699 -47.65 108.90 92.85
C GLN A 699 -46.76 110.09 92.47
N GLN A 700 -45.86 109.94 91.48
CA GLN A 700 -45.05 111.05 90.98
C GLN A 700 -45.92 112.14 90.37
N THR A 701 -46.91 111.78 89.54
CA THR A 701 -47.87 112.74 88.95
C THR A 701 -48.70 113.43 90.03
N PHE A 702 -49.15 112.69 91.05
CA PHE A 702 -49.88 113.26 92.18
C PHE A 702 -49.02 114.25 92.99
N ASN A 703 -47.79 113.87 93.34
CA ASN A 703 -46.87 114.74 94.08
C ASN A 703 -46.46 115.98 93.29
N ALA A 704 -46.36 115.88 91.96
CA ALA A 704 -46.18 117.05 91.09
C ALA A 704 -47.39 117.99 91.20
N GLY A 705 -48.61 117.45 91.10
CA GLY A 705 -49.84 118.23 91.29
C GLY A 705 -49.95 118.87 92.69
N VAL A 706 -49.55 118.17 93.76
CA VAL A 706 -49.54 118.73 95.12
C VAL A 706 -48.55 119.89 95.23
N LYS A 707 -47.35 119.78 94.67
CA LYS A 707 -46.38 120.89 94.65
C LYS A 707 -46.90 122.10 93.89
N ASP A 708 -47.62 121.90 92.80
CA ASP A 708 -48.24 123.00 92.04
C ASP A 708 -49.31 123.72 92.89
N VAL A 709 -50.11 122.97 93.66
CA VAL A 709 -51.09 123.52 94.60
C VAL A 709 -50.44 124.23 95.80
N GLU A 710 -49.38 123.65 96.39
CA GLU A 710 -48.61 124.28 97.47
C GLU A 710 -47.98 125.61 97.01
N PHE A 711 -47.45 125.64 95.78
CA PHE A 711 -46.92 126.87 95.18
C PHE A 711 -48.02 127.92 95.01
N TRP A 712 -49.19 127.52 94.50
CA TRP A 712 -50.35 128.42 94.36
C TRP A 712 -50.83 128.97 95.72
N LEU A 713 -50.98 128.12 96.74
CA LEU A 713 -51.39 128.55 98.09
C LEU A 713 -50.40 129.56 98.69
N GLY A 714 -49.10 129.33 98.53
CA GLY A 714 -48.08 130.27 98.99
C GLY A 714 -48.13 131.63 98.28
N GLU A 715 -48.58 131.65 97.02
CA GLU A 715 -48.79 132.89 96.27
C GLU A 715 -50.01 133.67 96.79
N ILE A 716 -51.11 132.98 97.11
CA ILE A 716 -52.33 133.57 97.70
C ILE A 716 -52.07 134.09 99.11
N GLU A 717 -51.37 133.33 99.98
CA GLU A 717 -51.01 133.76 101.33
C GLU A 717 -50.21 135.08 101.31
N ASN A 718 -49.27 135.22 100.37
CA ASN A 718 -48.50 136.46 100.23
C ASN A 718 -49.36 137.67 99.81
N GLN A 719 -50.43 137.45 99.04
CA GLN A 719 -51.33 138.53 98.62
C GLN A 719 -52.29 138.98 99.73
N LEU A 720 -52.62 138.13 100.70
CA LEU A 720 -53.53 138.41 101.82
C LEU A 720 -52.91 139.25 102.96
N VAL A 721 -51.58 139.35 103.04
CA VAL A 721 -50.87 140.02 104.17
C VAL A 721 -50.81 141.55 104.04
N ASN A 722 -51.35 142.13 102.97
CA ASN A 722 -51.18 143.56 102.69
C ASN A 722 -52.19 144.46 103.43
N ASP A 723 -51.79 145.02 104.58
CA ASP A 723 -52.61 145.84 105.51
C ASP A 723 -52.91 147.31 105.06
N ASP A 724 -52.73 147.65 103.78
CA ASP A 724 -52.99 149.01 103.29
C ASP A 724 -54.51 149.25 103.15
N VAL A 725 -55.06 150.20 103.92
CA VAL A 725 -56.52 150.45 103.99
C VAL A 725 -56.99 151.60 103.09
N GLY A 726 -56.08 152.18 102.30
CA GLY A 726 -56.36 153.26 101.35
C GLY A 726 -56.61 154.63 101.99
N ARG A 727 -56.13 155.70 101.35
CA ARG A 727 -56.15 157.08 101.91
C ARG A 727 -57.23 157.98 101.30
N ASP A 728 -57.86 157.55 100.22
CA ASP A 728 -58.96 158.24 99.54
C ASP A 728 -59.94 157.25 98.89
N LEU A 729 -61.10 157.74 98.48
CA LEU A 729 -62.21 156.92 97.96
C LEU A 729 -61.80 156.10 96.72
N THR A 730 -60.93 156.63 95.87
CA THR A 730 -60.47 155.98 94.64
C THR A 730 -59.49 154.84 94.94
N SER A 731 -58.60 155.04 95.91
CA SER A 731 -57.70 154.01 96.44
C SER A 731 -58.47 152.83 97.06
N VAL A 732 -59.50 153.13 97.86
CA VAL A 732 -60.36 152.11 98.48
C VAL A 732 -61.15 151.32 97.43
N GLN A 733 -61.69 151.98 96.40
CA GLN A 733 -62.38 151.30 95.30
C GLN A 733 -61.48 150.35 94.50
N ASN A 734 -60.20 150.70 94.29
CA ASN A 734 -59.24 149.83 93.61
C ASN A 734 -58.83 148.61 94.46
N MET A 735 -58.66 148.78 95.78
CA MET A 735 -58.37 147.64 96.66
C MET A 735 -59.56 146.70 96.81
N LEU A 736 -60.78 147.23 96.87
CA LEU A 736 -62.00 146.41 96.79
C LEU A 736 -62.03 145.60 95.48
N LYS A 737 -61.65 146.19 94.35
CA LYS A 737 -61.59 145.47 93.07
C LYS A 737 -60.49 144.39 93.04
N LYS A 738 -59.34 144.64 93.68
CA LYS A 738 -58.28 143.63 93.83
C LYS A 738 -58.70 142.49 94.76
N GLN A 739 -59.34 142.80 95.88
CA GLN A 739 -59.90 141.81 96.78
C GLN A 739 -60.94 140.95 96.07
N GLN A 740 -61.81 141.56 95.26
CA GLN A 740 -62.82 140.84 94.47
C GLN A 740 -62.22 139.93 93.37
N LEU A 741 -61.03 140.27 92.84
CA LEU A 741 -60.29 139.40 91.92
C LEU A 741 -59.62 138.23 92.66
N LEU A 742 -59.05 138.48 93.84
CA LEU A 742 -58.49 137.44 94.69
C LEU A 742 -59.56 136.43 95.14
N GLU A 743 -60.73 136.92 95.55
CA GLU A 743 -61.89 136.09 95.89
C GLU A 743 -62.35 135.24 94.71
N ASN A 744 -62.31 135.77 93.49
CA ASN A 744 -62.62 134.98 92.28
C ASN A 744 -61.54 133.92 91.95
N ASP A 745 -60.26 134.20 92.19
CA ASP A 745 -59.18 133.23 91.93
C ASP A 745 -59.20 132.08 92.96
N ILE A 746 -59.49 132.41 94.22
CA ILE A 746 -59.77 131.43 95.28
C ILE A 746 -60.98 130.57 94.91
N ALA A 747 -62.09 131.18 94.46
CA ALA A 747 -63.29 130.45 94.07
C ALA A 747 -63.05 129.50 92.87
N ASN A 748 -62.11 129.81 91.97
CA ASN A 748 -61.76 128.92 90.85
C ASN A 748 -60.89 127.73 91.29
N HIS A 749 -60.11 127.87 92.37
CA HIS A 749 -59.29 126.78 92.93
C HIS A 749 -60.02 125.98 94.02
N GLU A 750 -61.13 126.46 94.58
CA GLU A 750 -62.05 125.65 95.41
C GLU A 750 -62.71 124.49 94.63
N VAL A 751 -62.60 124.48 93.29
CA VAL A 751 -63.21 123.47 92.41
C VAL A 751 -62.22 122.36 92.02
N PHE A 752 -60.98 122.36 92.54
CA PHE A 752 -59.97 121.32 92.28
C PHE A 752 -59.79 120.33 93.44
#